data_AF-A0A818B9E8-F1
#
_entry.id   AF-A0A818B9E8-F1
#
_cell.length_a   1.000
_cell.length_b   1.000
_cell.length_c   1.000
_cell.angle_alpha   90.00
_cell.angle_beta   90.00
_cell.angle_gamma   90.00
#
_symmetry.space_group_name_H-M   'P 1'
#
loop_
_entity.id
_entity.type
_entity.pdbx_description
1 polymer ?
#
loop_
_entity_poly.entity_id
_entity_poly.type
_entity_poly.pdbx_seq_one_letter_code
_entity_poly.pdbx_strand_id
1 'polypeptide(L)'
;MFTSPMETEAISYDASSIDLKRTAIDFSGQIGSFYDACQDRVLEQSIENCRELPVQTDVTVQGEIKCGYDEQPQNILRFVFQDDHTRLSIVLGLTSRTGRASLITYPHQYDECTRFFCYSCANHVHKIAEMAEYNAQPISFSAATHVITHIESGIDLVAVMQLRSNKDAETATDRILNELLECLLHDGNISLSSEDEEILAKNIVQTTVYTNVDELKNLTSILDVSHHILRSKTSIRPITYTLRPIKCSKFTLLPRELSENIEDYVLQRVTDMRQLEKFGTNDGSNLLSEHLKVQLTNIKAQRSDLKNILRNEFKQISNLVIAIRCGQTDCSRLQELLGSDARKTAEVSINHLKQNIMQFEQKENFIQYLKQKNIEYLDASAYKINEHDGEIAIVKKLVGDKQNYRIFCSSDLLNHNNSNEFQKLISGLIEEANTNPGLCLIYADFSYCSFRVSTMAVLSPSTRMNEDKIEHASSPSIETVFAPSDIPEKSIEDPVAEAVSNTPPVAPSASTGETIRILLLGETGVGKSTFINAFANYHKYSTLALAESSQPVVLMPVSFMITTGNDFTEHVIQFGDMNDSHNEDFHRPGQSVTQHCKSYTFDLNHSDGKKLCIIDTPGFCDTRGMEQDDHNMQHILDYIKDINGVDFTCILFKPNDARLSIFYRSCFTQLLSILHTTSVNNIIFCFTNSRSTLYSPGDTAPLIKKMLTQVSLANIPFKKDNAFCFDSESFRYLVALQNRISFDHLDKQEYENSWIHSVSQTNRLIRYICDNFDASRRRDQ
;
A
#
# COMPACT_ATOMS: atom_id res chain seq x y z
N MET A 1 9.75 -53.39 -9.10
CA MET A 1 8.32 -53.61 -9.35
C MET A 1 7.63 -52.31 -9.04
N PHE A 2 7.20 -51.61 -10.10
CA PHE A 2 6.47 -50.36 -10.01
C PHE A 2 5.07 -50.66 -9.48
N THR A 3 4.72 -50.13 -8.30
CA THR A 3 3.34 -49.99 -7.88
C THR A 3 2.85 -48.62 -8.35
N SER A 4 1.85 -48.64 -9.23
CA SER A 4 1.06 -47.51 -9.72
C SER A 4 0.73 -46.50 -8.61
N PRO A 5 0.71 -45.18 -8.88
CA PRO A 5 -0.04 -44.28 -8.02
C PRO A 5 -1.51 -44.70 -8.12
N MET A 6 -2.16 -44.96 -6.98
CA MET A 6 -3.61 -45.06 -6.95
C MET A 6 -4.14 -43.67 -7.27
N GLU A 7 -4.81 -43.53 -8.42
CA GLU A 7 -5.79 -42.48 -8.66
C GLU A 7 -6.84 -42.60 -7.53
N THR A 8 -6.63 -41.84 -6.46
CA THR A 8 -7.68 -41.52 -5.51
C THR A 8 -8.39 -40.32 -6.12
N GLU A 9 -9.54 -40.56 -6.73
CA GLU A 9 -10.43 -39.46 -7.15
C GLU A 9 -10.62 -38.55 -5.92
N ALA A 10 -10.13 -37.30 -6.01
CA ALA A 10 -10.26 -36.30 -4.97
C ALA A 10 -11.72 -35.80 -4.96
N ILE A 11 -12.62 -36.65 -4.47
CA ILE A 11 -14.06 -36.41 -4.45
C ILE A 11 -14.36 -35.41 -3.35
N SER A 12 -14.93 -34.26 -3.71
CA SER A 12 -15.49 -33.31 -2.76
C SER A 12 -16.73 -33.91 -2.08
N TYR A 13 -16.86 -33.79 -0.76
CA TYR A 13 -17.96 -34.40 -0.01
C TYR A 13 -19.07 -33.39 0.29
N ASP A 14 -20.31 -33.79 0.08
CA ASP A 14 -21.49 -33.02 0.51
C ASP A 14 -21.57 -33.03 2.05
N ALA A 15 -21.50 -31.85 2.65
CA ALA A 15 -21.56 -31.65 4.10
C ALA A 15 -22.82 -30.88 4.53
N SER A 16 -23.83 -30.79 3.65
CA SER A 16 -25.11 -30.11 3.92
C SER A 16 -25.95 -30.72 5.06
N SER A 17 -25.50 -31.82 5.66
CA SER A 17 -26.13 -32.47 6.81
C SER A 17 -25.22 -32.68 8.03
N ILE A 18 -24.02 -32.09 8.04
CA ILE A 18 -23.00 -32.31 9.07
C ILE A 18 -22.81 -31.02 9.89
N ASP A 19 -22.84 -31.13 11.22
CA ASP A 19 -22.45 -30.02 12.09
C ASP A 19 -20.94 -29.76 11.93
N LEU A 20 -20.54 -28.52 11.64
CA LEU A 20 -19.14 -28.13 11.43
C LEU A 20 -18.57 -27.46 12.68
N LYS A 21 -17.29 -27.69 12.98
CA LYS A 21 -16.55 -26.93 14.00
C LYS A 21 -15.61 -25.96 13.28
N ARG A 22 -15.73 -24.66 13.57
CA ARG A 22 -14.95 -23.56 12.96
C ARG A 22 -14.26 -22.73 14.02
N THR A 23 -12.97 -22.42 13.85
CA THR A 23 -12.30 -21.41 14.68
C THR A 23 -13.01 -20.07 14.53
N ALA A 24 -13.32 -19.41 15.63
CA ALA A 24 -14.01 -18.13 15.63
C ALA A 24 -13.02 -17.02 15.28
N ILE A 25 -12.97 -16.64 14.00
CA ILE A 25 -12.13 -15.54 13.53
C ILE A 25 -12.89 -14.22 13.60
N ASP A 26 -14.16 -14.24 13.20
CA ASP A 26 -15.08 -13.13 13.39
C ASP A 26 -15.73 -13.25 14.76
N PHE A 27 -15.35 -12.38 15.69
CA PHE A 27 -15.82 -12.40 17.08
C PHE A 27 -17.23 -11.82 17.27
N SER A 28 -17.90 -11.39 16.21
CA SER A 28 -19.27 -10.85 16.28
C SER A 28 -20.36 -11.94 16.37
N GLY A 29 -20.00 -13.21 16.14
CA GLY A 29 -20.92 -14.33 16.16
C GLY A 29 -21.58 -14.57 17.52
N GLN A 30 -22.90 -14.72 17.51
CA GLN A 30 -23.74 -15.07 18.66
C GLN A 30 -24.53 -16.35 18.37
N ILE A 31 -25.09 -16.99 19.41
CA ILE A 31 -25.93 -18.18 19.20
C ILE A 31 -27.14 -17.80 18.36
N GLY A 32 -27.43 -18.58 17.33
CA GLY A 32 -28.49 -18.31 16.36
C GLY A 32 -28.08 -17.39 15.20
N SER A 33 -26.85 -16.86 15.18
CA SER A 33 -26.36 -16.08 14.03
C SER A 33 -26.25 -16.96 12.79
N PHE A 34 -26.59 -16.41 11.62
CA PHE A 34 -26.35 -17.10 10.36
C PHE A 34 -24.88 -17.02 9.96
N TYR A 35 -24.42 -18.03 9.24
CA TYR A 35 -23.02 -18.19 8.84
C TYR A 35 -22.92 -18.61 7.37
N ASP A 36 -22.04 -17.95 6.62
CA ASP A 36 -21.64 -18.34 5.27
C ASP A 36 -20.34 -19.17 5.34
N ALA A 37 -20.49 -20.50 5.37
CA ALA A 37 -19.36 -21.43 5.35
C ALA A 37 -18.60 -21.46 4.00
N CYS A 38 -19.14 -20.92 2.89
CA CYS A 38 -18.38 -20.82 1.65
C CYS A 38 -17.25 -19.79 1.78
N GLN A 39 -17.47 -18.73 2.55
CA GLN A 39 -16.52 -17.61 2.75
C GLN A 39 -15.99 -17.49 4.19
N ASP A 40 -16.43 -18.34 5.11
CA ASP A 40 -16.16 -18.30 6.56
C ASP A 40 -16.46 -16.93 7.20
N ARG A 41 -17.73 -16.50 7.07
CA ARG A 41 -18.21 -15.20 7.60
C ARG A 41 -19.49 -15.35 8.42
N VAL A 42 -19.57 -14.61 9.53
CA VAL A 42 -20.82 -14.39 10.26
C VAL A 42 -21.66 -13.38 9.48
N LEU A 43 -22.96 -13.64 9.35
CA LEU A 43 -23.91 -12.74 8.70
C LEU A 43 -24.61 -11.87 9.74
N GLU A 44 -25.01 -10.65 9.34
CA GLU A 44 -25.68 -9.69 10.24
C GLU A 44 -27.03 -10.23 10.76
N GLN A 45 -27.68 -11.13 10.03
CA GLN A 45 -28.97 -11.71 10.41
C GLN A 45 -28.80 -12.92 11.33
N SER A 46 -29.78 -13.13 12.21
CA SER A 46 -29.84 -14.25 13.16
C SER A 46 -31.27 -14.78 13.29
N ILE A 47 -31.41 -15.93 13.95
CA ILE A 47 -32.71 -16.49 14.33
C ILE A 47 -33.40 -15.54 15.33
N GLU A 48 -34.61 -15.11 15.00
CA GLU A 48 -35.44 -14.31 15.90
C GLU A 48 -35.80 -15.08 17.16
N ASN A 49 -35.72 -14.41 18.33
CA ASN A 49 -36.08 -14.96 19.65
C ASN A 49 -35.30 -16.23 20.04
N CYS A 50 -34.07 -16.38 19.53
CA CYS A 50 -33.16 -17.44 19.92
C CYS A 50 -32.94 -17.46 21.45
N ARG A 51 -33.14 -18.61 22.08
CA ARG A 51 -32.88 -18.80 23.52
C ARG A 51 -31.54 -19.47 23.71
N GLU A 52 -30.67 -18.82 24.47
CA GLU A 52 -29.36 -19.33 24.83
C GLU A 52 -29.41 -20.04 26.19
N LEU A 53 -28.73 -21.18 26.28
CA LEU A 53 -28.50 -21.90 27.53
C LEU A 53 -27.00 -21.87 27.83
N PRO A 54 -26.57 -21.24 28.92
CA PRO A 54 -25.21 -21.43 29.40
C PRO A 54 -25.08 -22.89 29.86
N VAL A 55 -24.05 -23.56 29.38
CA VAL A 55 -23.73 -24.92 29.81
C VAL A 55 -22.68 -24.82 30.91
N GLN A 56 -22.97 -25.37 32.10
CA GLN A 56 -21.93 -25.61 33.10
C GLN A 56 -21.02 -26.71 32.57
N THR A 57 -19.86 -26.31 32.06
CA THR A 57 -18.80 -27.20 31.59
C THR A 57 -17.53 -26.95 32.38
N ASP A 58 -16.73 -27.99 32.58
CA ASP A 58 -15.38 -27.84 33.09
C ASP A 58 -14.56 -26.95 32.15
N VAL A 59 -13.66 -26.15 32.73
CA VAL A 59 -12.75 -25.30 31.96
C VAL A 59 -11.86 -26.21 31.11
N THR A 60 -11.89 -26.00 29.79
CA THR A 60 -11.04 -26.75 28.86
C THR A 60 -9.80 -25.91 28.58
N VAL A 61 -8.63 -26.41 28.98
CA VAL A 61 -7.35 -25.75 28.75
C VAL A 61 -6.47 -26.64 27.88
N GLN A 62 -5.86 -26.04 26.88
CA GLN A 62 -4.90 -26.69 25.98
C GLN A 62 -3.75 -25.73 25.68
N GLY A 63 -2.57 -26.28 25.48
CA GLY A 63 -1.43 -25.49 25.06
C GLY A 63 -0.24 -26.36 24.70
N GLU A 64 0.61 -25.80 23.86
CA GLU A 64 1.78 -26.48 23.30
C GLU A 64 2.83 -25.45 22.88
N ILE A 65 4.09 -25.86 22.88
CA ILE A 65 5.20 -25.06 22.33
C ILE A 65 5.73 -25.79 21.10
N LYS A 66 5.80 -25.09 19.97
CA LYS A 66 6.37 -25.62 18.72
C LYS A 66 7.64 -24.88 18.33
N CYS A 67 8.64 -25.60 17.83
CA CYS A 67 9.83 -25.03 17.22
C CYS A 67 9.58 -24.74 15.73
N GLY A 68 10.08 -23.61 15.24
CA GLY A 68 9.91 -23.23 13.82
C GLY A 68 10.56 -24.19 12.83
N TYR A 69 11.58 -24.94 13.24
CA TYR A 69 12.31 -25.88 12.38
C TYR A 69 11.63 -27.25 12.23
N ASP A 70 10.82 -27.68 13.20
CA ASP A 70 10.36 -29.09 13.28
C ASP A 70 9.52 -29.52 12.07
N GLU A 71 8.84 -28.59 11.41
CA GLU A 71 7.94 -28.89 10.29
C GLU A 71 8.15 -28.00 9.06
N GLN A 72 8.82 -26.84 9.19
CA GLN A 72 8.91 -25.74 8.19
C GLN A 72 7.75 -25.71 7.17
N PRO A 73 6.47 -25.74 7.60
CA PRO A 73 5.38 -25.69 6.66
C PRO A 73 5.45 -24.35 5.97
N GLN A 74 5.23 -24.28 4.66
CA GLN A 74 5.15 -23.00 3.95
C GLN A 74 4.03 -22.11 4.51
N ASN A 75 3.01 -22.74 5.10
CA ASN A 75 1.91 -22.10 5.81
C ASN A 75 2.08 -22.14 7.33
N ILE A 76 2.49 -21.00 7.90
CA ILE A 76 2.62 -20.78 9.35
C ILE A 76 1.31 -21.04 10.13
N LEU A 77 0.14 -20.92 9.48
CA LEU A 77 -1.13 -21.18 10.14
C LEU A 77 -1.35 -22.66 10.46
N ARG A 78 -0.62 -23.60 9.84
CA ARG A 78 -0.74 -25.04 10.15
C ARG A 78 -0.32 -25.36 11.58
N PHE A 79 0.56 -24.55 12.16
CA PHE A 79 0.94 -24.67 13.57
C PHE A 79 -0.22 -24.36 14.54
N VAL A 80 -1.26 -23.68 14.05
CA VAL A 80 -2.22 -22.95 14.90
C VAL A 80 -3.67 -23.35 14.62
N PHE A 81 -3.98 -23.64 13.35
CA PHE A 81 -5.31 -23.99 12.88
C PHE A 81 -5.40 -25.46 12.52
N GLN A 82 -6.24 -26.19 13.26
CA GLN A 82 -6.61 -27.57 12.94
C GLN A 82 -7.67 -27.66 11.82
N ASP A 83 -8.41 -26.57 11.56
CA ASP A 83 -9.43 -26.53 10.51
C ASP A 83 -8.87 -26.02 9.18
N ASP A 84 -8.74 -26.94 8.23
CA ASP A 84 -8.23 -26.68 6.87
C ASP A 84 -9.09 -25.67 6.09
N HIS A 85 -10.41 -25.63 6.31
CA HIS A 85 -11.30 -24.77 5.53
C HIS A 85 -11.15 -23.31 5.93
N THR A 86 -11.17 -23.06 7.23
CA THR A 86 -10.91 -21.74 7.79
C THR A 86 -9.51 -21.25 7.41
N ARG A 87 -8.50 -22.14 7.48
CA ARG A 87 -7.12 -21.82 7.09
C ARG A 87 -7.03 -21.39 5.62
N LEU A 88 -7.64 -22.15 4.71
CA LEU A 88 -7.71 -21.79 3.29
C LEU A 88 -8.42 -20.44 3.08
N SER A 89 -9.50 -20.16 3.80
CA SER A 89 -10.21 -18.87 3.73
C SER A 89 -9.35 -17.69 4.18
N ILE A 90 -8.52 -17.87 5.22
CA ILE A 90 -7.57 -16.84 5.67
C ILE A 90 -6.52 -16.57 4.59
N VAL A 91 -5.93 -17.62 4.01
CA VAL A 91 -4.88 -17.53 2.97
C VAL A 91 -5.41 -16.82 1.73
N LEU A 92 -6.61 -17.18 1.27
CA LEU A 92 -7.27 -16.57 0.11
C LEU A 92 -7.87 -15.18 0.39
N GLY A 93 -7.87 -14.71 1.65
CA GLY A 93 -8.46 -13.42 2.02
C GLY A 93 -9.98 -13.39 1.90
N LEU A 94 -10.64 -14.54 2.06
CA LEU A 94 -12.10 -14.65 2.06
C LEU A 94 -12.72 -14.14 3.37
N THR A 95 -11.98 -14.20 4.48
CA THR A 95 -12.43 -13.77 5.80
C THR A 95 -11.44 -12.79 6.45
N SER A 96 -11.84 -12.12 7.54
CA SER A 96 -10.98 -11.19 8.28
C SER A 96 -9.78 -11.92 8.89
N ARG A 97 -8.67 -11.20 9.09
CA ARG A 97 -7.45 -11.74 9.71
C ARG A 97 -7.33 -11.22 11.13
N THR A 98 -8.14 -11.78 12.03
CA THR A 98 -8.29 -11.34 13.42
C THR A 98 -7.86 -12.42 14.40
N GLY A 99 -7.42 -12.02 15.59
CA GLY A 99 -6.89 -12.93 16.60
C GLY A 99 -5.70 -13.74 16.10
N ARG A 100 -5.75 -15.07 16.28
CA ARG A 100 -4.72 -16.00 15.80
C ARG A 100 -4.60 -16.04 14.27
N ALA A 101 -5.67 -15.68 13.53
CA ALA A 101 -5.62 -15.64 12.06
C ALA A 101 -4.68 -14.54 11.54
N SER A 102 -4.44 -13.50 12.34
CA SER A 102 -3.49 -12.44 12.00
C SER A 102 -2.03 -12.94 11.97
N LEU A 103 -1.74 -14.15 12.47
CA LEU A 103 -0.41 -14.75 12.37
C LEU A 103 0.10 -14.88 10.92
N ILE A 104 -0.80 -14.94 9.93
CA ILE A 104 -0.41 -14.95 8.50
C ILE A 104 0.36 -13.68 8.08
N THR A 105 0.26 -12.60 8.85
CA THR A 105 1.00 -11.35 8.61
C THR A 105 2.32 -11.28 9.38
N TYR A 106 2.78 -12.38 9.98
CA TYR A 106 4.07 -12.42 10.67
C TYR A 106 5.19 -11.98 9.70
N PRO A 107 5.99 -10.94 10.05
CA PRO A 107 6.86 -10.27 9.10
C PRO A 107 8.21 -10.98 8.88
N HIS A 108 8.59 -11.89 9.78
CA HIS A 108 9.91 -12.50 9.81
C HIS A 108 9.90 -13.92 9.25
N GLN A 109 11.05 -14.37 8.75
CA GLN A 109 11.27 -15.80 8.55
C GLN A 109 11.38 -16.47 9.92
N TYR A 110 10.90 -17.70 10.02
CA TYR A 110 11.04 -18.52 11.22
C TYR A 110 11.96 -19.70 10.95
N ASP A 111 12.67 -20.09 11.99
CA ASP A 111 13.80 -21.02 11.94
C ASP A 111 13.87 -21.84 13.25
N GLU A 112 15.00 -22.53 13.46
CA GLU A 112 15.29 -23.27 14.70
C GLU A 112 15.32 -22.41 15.96
N CYS A 113 15.46 -21.10 15.83
CA CYS A 113 15.44 -20.15 16.94
C CYS A 113 14.04 -19.55 17.17
N THR A 114 13.03 -19.95 16.40
CA THR A 114 11.65 -19.46 16.58
C THR A 114 10.85 -20.42 17.47
N ARG A 115 10.09 -19.87 18.42
CA ARG A 115 9.15 -20.62 19.27
C ARG A 115 7.73 -20.09 19.12
N PHE A 116 6.79 -21.00 18.97
CA PHE A 116 5.36 -20.73 18.94
C PHE A 116 4.74 -21.22 20.24
N PHE A 117 4.46 -20.31 21.17
CA PHE A 117 3.77 -20.61 22.42
C PHE A 117 2.26 -20.50 22.20
N CYS A 118 1.58 -21.63 22.08
CA CYS A 118 0.15 -21.71 21.81
C CYS A 118 -0.60 -22.00 23.11
N TYR A 119 -1.65 -21.23 23.38
CA TYR A 119 -2.48 -21.42 24.57
C TYR A 119 -3.95 -21.12 24.25
N SER A 120 -4.84 -22.01 24.70
CA SER A 120 -6.29 -21.90 24.54
C SER A 120 -6.98 -22.33 25.82
N CYS A 121 -7.86 -21.49 26.35
CA CYS A 121 -8.64 -21.74 27.55
C CYS A 121 -10.09 -21.35 27.29
N ALA A 122 -10.97 -22.35 27.18
CA ALA A 122 -12.41 -22.18 27.09
C ALA A 122 -13.04 -22.35 28.47
N ASN A 123 -13.56 -21.25 29.02
CA ASN A 123 -14.19 -21.18 30.34
C ASN A 123 -15.69 -20.88 30.27
N HIS A 124 -16.21 -20.50 29.10
CA HIS A 124 -17.64 -20.29 28.88
C HIS A 124 -18.13 -21.03 27.66
N VAL A 125 -19.25 -21.72 27.83
CA VAL A 125 -19.87 -22.50 26.77
C VAL A 125 -21.35 -22.12 26.67
N HIS A 126 -21.75 -21.61 25.52
CA HIS A 126 -23.14 -21.29 25.21
C HIS A 126 -23.67 -22.26 24.16
N LYS A 127 -24.92 -22.70 24.31
CA LYS A 127 -25.60 -23.56 23.35
C LYS A 127 -27.03 -23.08 23.11
N ILE A 128 -27.53 -23.29 21.92
CA ILE A 128 -28.94 -23.02 21.58
C ILE A 128 -29.88 -23.97 22.34
N ALA A 129 -30.97 -23.45 22.91
CA ALA A 129 -32.05 -24.25 23.47
C ALA A 129 -32.82 -25.00 22.35
N GLU A 130 -33.30 -26.21 22.65
CA GLU A 130 -33.97 -27.17 21.75
C GLU A 130 -34.48 -26.62 20.39
N MET A 131 -33.92 -27.16 19.30
CA MET A 131 -34.17 -26.72 17.92
C MET A 131 -35.48 -27.22 17.27
N ALA A 132 -36.36 -27.90 18.01
CA ALA A 132 -37.56 -28.53 17.44
C ALA A 132 -38.50 -27.53 16.73
N GLU A 133 -38.48 -26.26 17.13
CA GLU A 133 -39.42 -25.22 16.64
C GLU A 133 -38.91 -24.37 15.47
N TYR A 134 -37.61 -24.41 15.13
CA TYR A 134 -37.03 -23.53 14.08
C TYR A 134 -36.93 -24.18 12.69
N ASN A 135 -37.29 -25.47 12.59
CA ASN A 135 -37.29 -26.26 11.35
C ASN A 135 -38.39 -25.86 10.34
N ALA A 136 -39.21 -24.85 10.66
CA ALA A 136 -40.44 -24.53 9.93
C ALA A 136 -40.44 -23.19 9.18
N GLN A 137 -39.40 -22.35 9.31
CA GLN A 137 -39.35 -21.09 8.55
C GLN A 137 -38.52 -21.26 7.28
N PRO A 138 -39.05 -20.94 6.08
CA PRO A 138 -38.25 -20.87 4.88
C PRO A 138 -37.31 -19.67 5.00
N ILE A 139 -36.05 -19.95 5.35
CA ILE A 139 -35.00 -18.94 5.43
C ILE A 139 -34.64 -18.54 4.00
N SER A 140 -35.25 -17.45 3.52
CA SER A 140 -35.01 -16.88 2.18
C SER A 140 -33.76 -15.98 2.16
N PHE A 141 -32.63 -16.45 2.68
CA PHE A 141 -31.37 -15.70 2.62
C PHE A 141 -30.38 -16.40 1.70
N SER A 142 -29.93 -15.71 0.65
CA SER A 142 -29.21 -16.34 -0.47
C SER A 142 -27.79 -16.82 -0.14
N ALA A 143 -27.18 -16.36 0.96
CA ALA A 143 -25.79 -16.66 1.31
C ALA A 143 -25.61 -17.48 2.61
N ALA A 144 -26.66 -17.63 3.43
CA ALA A 144 -26.57 -18.38 4.68
C ALA A 144 -26.53 -19.89 4.41
N THR A 145 -25.49 -20.57 4.90
CA THR A 145 -25.39 -22.03 4.80
C THR A 145 -25.59 -22.71 6.15
N HIS A 146 -25.20 -22.05 7.24
CA HIS A 146 -25.29 -22.62 8.59
C HIS A 146 -25.81 -21.61 9.61
N VAL A 147 -26.13 -22.12 10.80
CA VAL A 147 -26.45 -21.36 12.00
C VAL A 147 -25.44 -21.69 13.09
N ILE A 148 -24.95 -20.70 13.83
CA ILE A 148 -24.15 -20.92 15.03
C ILE A 148 -25.05 -21.49 16.13
N THR A 149 -24.77 -22.71 16.59
CA THR A 149 -25.57 -23.39 17.63
C THR A 149 -24.84 -23.58 18.95
N HIS A 150 -23.53 -23.42 18.93
CA HIS A 150 -22.66 -23.57 20.07
C HIS A 150 -21.47 -22.62 19.95
N ILE A 151 -21.07 -22.01 21.07
CA ILE A 151 -19.90 -21.15 21.14
C ILE A 151 -19.08 -21.55 22.36
N GLU A 152 -17.82 -21.92 22.12
CA GLU A 152 -16.78 -22.02 23.15
C GLU A 152 -16.08 -20.65 23.22
N SER A 153 -16.03 -20.04 24.41
CA SER A 153 -15.44 -18.72 24.63
C SER A 153 -14.42 -18.72 25.76
N GLY A 154 -13.44 -17.83 25.64
CA GLY A 154 -12.37 -17.61 26.60
C GLY A 154 -11.15 -16.98 25.92
N ILE A 155 -9.95 -17.40 26.33
CA ILE A 155 -8.68 -16.85 25.84
C ILE A 155 -8.07 -17.80 24.81
N ASP A 156 -7.70 -17.29 23.65
CA ASP A 156 -7.00 -18.04 22.61
C ASP A 156 -5.86 -17.19 22.05
N LEU A 157 -4.63 -17.71 22.07
CA LEU A 157 -3.44 -16.96 21.67
C LEU A 157 -2.31 -17.81 21.09
N VAL A 158 -1.46 -17.12 20.33
CA VAL A 158 -0.12 -17.58 19.92
C VAL A 158 0.86 -16.45 20.19
N ALA A 159 1.85 -16.69 21.05
CA ALA A 159 2.99 -15.82 21.19
C ALA A 159 4.16 -16.39 20.37
N VAL A 160 4.62 -15.64 19.37
CA VAL A 160 5.77 -15.99 18.54
C VAL A 160 7.00 -15.31 19.12
N MET A 161 8.00 -16.09 19.50
CA MET A 161 9.23 -15.62 20.11
C MET A 161 10.44 -15.94 19.25
N GLN A 162 11.30 -14.95 19.04
CA GLN A 162 12.60 -15.13 18.40
C GLN A 162 13.70 -15.23 19.47
N LEU A 163 14.40 -16.36 19.50
CA LEU A 163 15.52 -16.59 20.41
C LEU A 163 16.84 -16.13 19.78
N ARG A 164 17.84 -15.85 20.63
CA ARG A 164 19.24 -15.73 20.21
C ARG A 164 19.80 -17.11 19.89
N SER A 165 20.53 -17.22 18.78
CA SER A 165 21.23 -18.45 18.38
C SER A 165 22.31 -18.84 19.40
N ASN A 166 21.96 -19.73 20.33
CA ASN A 166 22.84 -20.30 21.36
C ASN A 166 22.17 -21.54 21.99
N LYS A 167 22.72 -22.72 21.72
CA LYS A 167 22.12 -24.01 22.10
C LYS A 167 21.86 -24.20 23.60
N ASP A 168 22.78 -23.76 24.45
CA ASP A 168 22.63 -23.90 25.90
C ASP A 168 21.54 -22.94 26.42
N ALA A 169 21.49 -21.74 25.85
CA ALA A 169 20.48 -20.72 26.14
C ALA A 169 19.09 -21.13 25.63
N GLU A 170 18.99 -21.76 24.46
CA GLU A 170 17.76 -22.31 23.91
C GLU A 170 17.19 -23.40 24.81
N THR A 171 18.01 -24.37 25.24
CA THR A 171 17.58 -25.46 26.13
C THR A 171 17.07 -24.94 27.47
N ALA A 172 17.76 -23.96 28.07
CA ALA A 172 17.32 -23.33 29.31
C ALA A 172 16.02 -22.54 29.12
N THR A 173 15.89 -21.80 28.02
CA THR A 173 14.67 -21.04 27.68
C THR A 173 13.49 -21.98 27.47
N ASP A 174 13.67 -23.06 26.72
CA ASP A 174 12.64 -24.06 26.46
C ASP A 174 12.16 -24.73 27.76
N ARG A 175 13.07 -25.03 28.69
CA ARG A 175 12.70 -25.52 30.03
C ARG A 175 11.77 -24.54 30.75
N ILE A 176 12.12 -23.25 30.77
CA ILE A 176 11.34 -22.21 31.46
C ILE A 176 9.98 -21.98 30.76
N LEU A 177 9.95 -21.97 29.43
CA LEU A 177 8.70 -21.85 28.68
C LEU A 177 7.75 -23.02 28.97
N ASN A 178 8.26 -24.25 29.07
CA ASN A 178 7.45 -25.41 29.46
C ASN A 178 6.94 -25.26 30.90
N GLU A 179 7.75 -24.78 31.83
CA GLU A 179 7.32 -24.52 33.22
C GLU A 179 6.20 -23.46 33.29
N LEU A 180 6.31 -22.38 32.50
CA LEU A 180 5.26 -21.39 32.34
C LEU A 180 3.98 -22.00 31.77
N LEU A 181 4.10 -22.81 30.72
CA LEU A 181 2.96 -23.48 30.10
C LEU A 181 2.25 -24.41 31.10
N GLU A 182 2.99 -25.24 31.83
CA GLU A 182 2.44 -26.12 32.87
C GLU A 182 1.70 -25.34 33.96
N CYS A 183 2.22 -24.18 34.38
CA CYS A 183 1.51 -23.29 35.30
C CYS A 183 0.18 -22.79 34.71
N LEU A 184 0.14 -22.43 33.43
CA LEU A 184 -1.09 -21.99 32.76
C LEU A 184 -2.10 -23.13 32.55
N LEU A 185 -1.63 -24.35 32.30
CA LEU A 185 -2.48 -25.54 32.11
C LEU A 185 -3.14 -26.00 33.42
N HIS A 186 -2.47 -25.79 34.55
CA HIS A 186 -2.92 -26.25 35.87
C HIS A 186 -3.38 -25.13 36.81
N ASP A 187 -3.50 -23.90 36.31
CA ASP A 187 -3.89 -22.73 37.11
C ASP A 187 -2.98 -22.51 38.34
N GLY A 188 -1.69 -22.78 38.14
CA GLY A 188 -0.64 -22.66 39.16
C GLY A 188 -0.07 -21.26 39.29
N ASN A 189 0.66 -21.01 40.38
CA ASN A 189 1.41 -19.77 40.55
C ASN A 189 2.77 -19.86 39.84
N ILE A 190 3.03 -18.91 38.94
CA ILE A 190 4.35 -18.73 38.33
C ILE A 190 5.35 -18.37 39.43
N SER A 191 6.33 -19.23 39.67
CA SER A 191 7.37 -19.08 40.70
C SER A 191 8.76 -19.25 40.07
N LEU A 192 9.12 -18.35 39.16
CA LEU A 192 10.43 -18.35 38.53
C LEU A 192 11.50 -17.74 39.44
N SER A 193 12.73 -18.24 39.35
CA SER A 193 13.88 -17.63 40.03
C SER A 193 14.31 -16.34 39.32
N SER A 194 15.03 -15.45 40.02
CA SER A 194 15.60 -14.25 39.37
C SER A 194 16.55 -14.58 38.22
N GLU A 195 17.19 -15.76 38.25
CA GLU A 195 18.02 -16.26 37.16
C GLU A 195 17.18 -16.66 35.94
N ASP A 196 16.04 -17.32 36.15
CA ASP A 196 15.11 -17.69 35.07
C ASP A 196 14.53 -16.46 34.36
N GLU A 197 14.16 -15.43 35.12
CA GLU A 197 13.68 -14.16 34.55
C GLU A 197 14.77 -13.47 33.71
N GLU A 198 16.02 -13.48 34.18
CA GLU A 198 17.15 -12.93 33.43
C GLU A 198 17.43 -13.73 32.14
N ILE A 199 17.31 -15.07 32.19
CA ILE A 199 17.44 -15.94 31.02
C ILE A 199 16.39 -15.58 29.96
N LEU A 200 15.11 -15.46 30.34
CA LEU A 200 14.05 -15.07 29.41
C LEU A 200 14.32 -13.70 28.78
N ALA A 201 14.63 -12.69 29.61
CA ALA A 201 14.86 -11.32 29.15
C ALA A 201 16.09 -11.18 28.24
N LYS A 202 17.12 -12.00 28.45
CA LYS A 202 18.36 -11.96 27.67
C LYS A 202 18.24 -12.76 26.37
N ASN A 203 17.56 -13.90 26.39
CA ASN A 203 17.56 -14.85 25.28
C ASN A 203 16.43 -14.61 24.28
N ILE A 204 15.27 -14.09 24.72
CA ILE A 204 14.17 -13.73 23.83
C ILE A 204 14.43 -12.32 23.27
N VAL A 205 14.66 -12.23 21.96
CA VAL A 205 14.93 -10.96 21.26
C VAL A 205 13.65 -10.21 20.96
N GLN A 206 12.59 -10.95 20.60
CA GLN A 206 11.32 -10.39 20.20
C GLN A 206 10.20 -11.36 20.57
N THR A 207 9.08 -10.81 21.06
CA THR A 207 7.81 -11.53 21.23
C THR A 207 6.72 -10.78 20.47
N THR A 208 5.89 -11.52 19.72
CA THR A 208 4.69 -10.97 19.05
C THR A 208 3.48 -11.83 19.41
N VAL A 209 2.41 -11.21 19.93
CA VAL A 209 1.23 -11.93 20.46
C VAL A 209 0.04 -11.78 19.52
N TYR A 210 -0.53 -12.91 19.09
CA TYR A 210 -1.73 -13.00 18.26
C TYR A 210 -2.86 -13.64 19.05
N THR A 211 -3.92 -12.90 19.35
CA THR A 211 -4.92 -13.32 20.33
C THR A 211 -6.28 -12.69 20.10
N ASN A 212 -7.35 -13.40 20.50
CA ASN A 212 -8.72 -12.88 20.53
C ASN A 212 -8.97 -11.85 21.66
N VAL A 213 -8.01 -11.66 22.57
CA VAL A 213 -8.09 -10.74 23.72
C VAL A 213 -7.24 -9.49 23.48
N ASP A 214 -7.87 -8.32 23.38
CA ASP A 214 -7.20 -7.07 22.97
C ASP A 214 -6.11 -6.63 23.97
N GLU A 215 -6.30 -6.88 25.27
CA GLU A 215 -5.38 -6.49 26.34
C GLU A 215 -4.01 -7.20 26.26
N LEU A 216 -3.97 -8.38 25.63
CA LEU A 216 -2.78 -9.21 25.51
C LEU A 216 -1.95 -8.87 24.25
N LYS A 217 -2.52 -8.18 23.26
CA LYS A 217 -1.89 -7.96 21.93
C LYS A 217 -0.58 -7.18 21.99
N ASN A 218 -0.49 -6.23 22.92
CA ASN A 218 0.65 -5.29 22.99
C ASN A 218 1.73 -5.73 23.99
N LEU A 219 1.58 -6.89 24.62
CA LEU A 219 2.58 -7.40 25.56
C LEU A 219 3.78 -7.97 24.79
N THR A 220 4.98 -7.56 25.19
CA THR A 220 6.24 -7.96 24.55
C THR A 220 7.02 -9.01 25.34
N SER A 221 6.53 -9.40 26.51
CA SER A 221 7.13 -10.37 27.42
C SER A 221 6.19 -11.55 27.61
N ILE A 222 6.69 -12.78 27.38
CA ILE A 222 5.92 -14.00 27.62
C ILE A 222 5.55 -14.16 29.10
N LEU A 223 6.38 -13.65 30.01
CA LEU A 223 6.11 -13.67 31.44
C LEU A 223 4.92 -12.76 31.80
N ASP A 224 4.88 -11.55 31.21
CA ASP A 224 3.76 -10.62 31.40
C ASP A 224 2.47 -11.18 30.81
N VAL A 225 2.55 -11.82 29.64
CA VAL A 225 1.42 -12.54 29.03
C VAL A 225 0.90 -13.61 29.99
N SER A 226 1.80 -14.42 30.54
CA SER A 226 1.45 -15.54 31.44
C SER A 226 0.81 -15.03 32.75
N HIS A 227 1.37 -13.98 33.35
CA HIS A 227 0.78 -13.35 34.52
C HIS A 227 -0.59 -12.72 34.24
N HIS A 228 -0.76 -12.10 33.07
CA HIS A 228 -2.03 -11.50 32.71
C HIS A 228 -3.12 -12.56 32.54
N ILE A 229 -2.81 -13.70 31.91
CA ILE A 229 -3.74 -14.83 31.76
C ILE A 229 -4.22 -15.34 33.13
N LEU A 230 -3.30 -15.55 34.07
CA LEU A 230 -3.66 -16.04 35.41
C LEU A 230 -4.47 -15.02 36.23
N ARG A 231 -4.24 -13.72 36.03
CA ARG A 231 -4.95 -12.64 36.73
C ARG A 231 -6.31 -12.31 36.11
N SER A 232 -6.42 -12.34 34.78
CA SER A 232 -7.56 -11.85 34.01
C SER A 232 -8.39 -13.00 33.42
N LYS A 233 -9.09 -13.74 34.28
CA LYS A 233 -10.00 -14.82 33.85
C LYS A 233 -11.34 -14.32 33.27
N THR A 234 -11.51 -12.99 33.17
CA THR A 234 -12.78 -12.34 32.81
C THR A 234 -12.91 -12.00 31.33
N SER A 235 -11.84 -12.15 30.54
CA SER A 235 -11.90 -11.86 29.09
C SER A 235 -12.58 -13.02 28.36
N ILE A 236 -13.85 -12.81 27.98
CA ILE A 236 -14.69 -13.81 27.32
C ILE A 236 -14.85 -13.43 25.85
N ARG A 237 -14.10 -14.09 24.97
CA ARG A 237 -14.19 -13.91 23.52
C ARG A 237 -14.40 -15.26 22.84
N PRO A 238 -15.14 -15.34 21.72
CA PRO A 238 -15.29 -16.59 20.99
C PRO A 238 -13.95 -17.21 20.60
N ILE A 239 -13.85 -18.53 20.78
CA ILE A 239 -12.72 -19.38 20.36
C ILE A 239 -13.18 -20.29 19.22
N THR A 240 -14.34 -20.93 19.39
CA THR A 240 -14.87 -21.87 18.40
C THR A 240 -16.38 -21.75 18.23
N TYR A 241 -16.86 -21.93 17.00
CA TYR A 241 -18.26 -22.06 16.65
C TYR A 241 -18.60 -23.49 16.23
N THR A 242 -19.70 -24.05 16.74
CA THR A 242 -20.34 -25.22 16.11
C THR A 242 -21.51 -24.75 15.26
N LEU A 243 -21.41 -25.04 13.98
CA LEU A 243 -22.31 -24.61 12.94
C LEU A 243 -23.22 -25.75 12.53
N ARG A 244 -24.53 -25.53 12.54
CA ARG A 244 -25.51 -26.50 12.04
C ARG A 244 -26.02 -26.07 10.67
N PRO A 245 -26.08 -26.98 9.68
CA PRO A 245 -26.54 -26.63 8.34
C PRO A 245 -28.01 -26.20 8.32
N ILE A 246 -28.30 -25.21 7.48
CA ILE A 246 -29.67 -24.77 7.18
C ILE A 246 -30.25 -25.71 6.12
N LYS A 247 -31.45 -26.22 6.36
CA LYS A 247 -32.18 -27.09 5.43
C LYS A 247 -32.29 -26.42 4.06
N CYS A 248 -31.96 -27.15 2.99
CA CYS A 248 -31.93 -26.69 1.58
C CYS A 248 -30.74 -25.81 1.16
N SER A 249 -29.78 -25.52 2.05
CA SER A 249 -28.50 -24.93 1.65
C SER A 249 -27.50 -26.01 1.24
N LYS A 250 -26.61 -25.71 0.29
CA LYS A 250 -25.54 -26.61 -0.14
C LYS A 250 -24.22 -26.13 0.44
N PHE A 251 -23.45 -27.06 1.01
CA PHE A 251 -22.07 -26.83 1.37
C PHE A 251 -21.23 -28.07 1.06
N THR A 252 -20.10 -27.86 0.40
CA THR A 252 -19.20 -28.91 -0.06
C THR A 252 -17.80 -28.70 0.53
N LEU A 253 -17.24 -29.75 1.13
CA LEU A 253 -15.87 -29.75 1.63
C LEU A 253 -14.89 -30.02 0.48
N LEU A 254 -13.91 -29.14 0.31
CA LEU A 254 -12.74 -29.40 -0.51
C LEU A 254 -11.87 -30.50 0.14
N PRO A 255 -11.24 -31.38 -0.65
CA PRO A 255 -10.21 -32.30 -0.17
C PRO A 255 -9.06 -31.57 0.53
N ARG A 256 -8.54 -32.16 1.61
CA ARG A 256 -7.43 -31.59 2.39
C ARG A 256 -6.18 -31.34 1.54
N GLU A 257 -5.75 -32.34 0.77
CA GLU A 257 -4.57 -32.23 -0.10
C GLU A 257 -4.72 -31.11 -1.12
N LEU A 258 -5.92 -30.94 -1.69
CA LEU A 258 -6.19 -29.85 -2.63
C LEU A 258 -6.12 -28.48 -1.94
N SER A 259 -6.66 -28.38 -0.72
CA SER A 259 -6.59 -27.15 0.08
C SER A 259 -5.14 -26.80 0.43
N GLU A 260 -4.36 -27.77 0.90
CA GLU A 260 -2.93 -27.59 1.21
C GLU A 260 -2.12 -27.16 -0.02
N ASN A 261 -2.37 -27.77 -1.18
CA ASN A 261 -1.72 -27.40 -2.44
C ASN A 261 -2.02 -25.94 -2.86
N ILE A 262 -3.25 -25.47 -2.63
CA ILE A 262 -3.63 -24.07 -2.93
C ILE A 262 -2.98 -23.12 -1.93
N GLU A 263 -2.97 -23.47 -0.64
CA GLU A 263 -2.32 -22.67 0.40
C GLU A 263 -0.84 -22.45 0.07
N ASP A 264 -0.12 -23.54 -0.21
CA ASP A 264 1.30 -23.53 -0.51
C ASP A 264 1.59 -22.75 -1.79
N TYR A 265 0.77 -22.92 -2.83
CA TYR A 265 0.88 -22.15 -4.06
C TYR A 265 0.76 -20.64 -3.82
N VAL A 266 -0.30 -20.19 -3.15
CA VAL A 266 -0.56 -18.77 -2.91
C VAL A 266 0.53 -18.16 -2.04
N LEU A 267 0.92 -18.85 -0.96
CA LEU A 267 1.94 -18.36 -0.04
C LEU A 267 3.34 -18.31 -0.66
N GLN A 268 3.70 -19.27 -1.51
CA GLN A 268 4.94 -19.21 -2.28
C GLN A 268 4.98 -17.95 -3.15
N ARG A 269 3.90 -17.68 -3.89
CA ARG A 269 3.82 -16.52 -4.80
C ARG A 269 3.83 -15.19 -4.05
N VAL A 270 3.17 -15.11 -2.89
CA VAL A 270 3.26 -13.94 -2.00
C VAL A 270 4.70 -13.74 -1.51
N THR A 271 5.39 -14.82 -1.13
CA THR A 271 6.79 -14.78 -0.68
C THR A 271 7.72 -14.31 -1.79
N ASP A 272 7.56 -14.84 -3.00
CA ASP A 272 8.32 -14.43 -4.19
C ASP A 272 8.16 -12.92 -4.45
N MET A 273 6.92 -12.40 -4.36
CA MET A 273 6.66 -10.97 -4.53
C MET A 273 7.30 -10.11 -3.44
N ARG A 274 7.23 -10.52 -2.16
CA ARG A 274 7.89 -9.79 -1.07
C ARG A 274 9.40 -9.71 -1.27
N GLN A 275 10.03 -10.78 -1.77
CA GLN A 275 11.46 -10.76 -2.10
C GLN A 275 11.79 -9.75 -3.21
N LEU A 276 10.94 -9.68 -4.25
CA LEU A 276 11.06 -8.72 -5.35
C LEU A 276 10.77 -7.27 -4.92
N GLU A 277 10.02 -7.06 -3.84
CA GLU A 277 9.72 -5.74 -3.27
C GLU A 277 10.86 -5.17 -2.43
N LYS A 278 11.69 -6.01 -1.79
CA LYS A 278 12.90 -5.59 -1.08
C LYS A 278 13.94 -4.92 -2.00
N PHE A 279 13.90 -5.23 -3.29
CA PHE A 279 14.75 -4.59 -4.27
C PHE A 279 14.39 -3.10 -4.44
N GLY A 280 15.37 -2.22 -4.21
CA GLY A 280 15.25 -0.76 -4.36
C GLY A 280 14.84 0.01 -3.09
N THR A 281 14.75 -0.63 -1.91
CA THR A 281 14.43 0.05 -0.63
C THR A 281 15.66 0.50 0.16
N ASN A 282 16.88 0.16 -0.27
CA ASN A 282 18.14 0.57 0.36
C ASN A 282 18.81 1.72 -0.44
N ASP A 283 19.75 2.44 0.22
CA ASP A 283 20.49 3.63 -0.28
C ASP A 283 21.16 3.46 -1.67
N GLY A 284 21.34 2.23 -2.16
CA GLY A 284 21.84 1.94 -3.51
C GLY A 284 20.93 2.44 -4.65
N SER A 285 19.65 2.67 -4.36
CA SER A 285 18.69 3.20 -5.33
C SER A 285 19.03 4.59 -5.89
N ASN A 286 19.83 5.40 -5.17
CA ASN A 286 20.19 6.75 -5.60
C ASN A 286 21.15 6.74 -6.81
N LEU A 287 22.22 5.94 -6.76
CA LEU A 287 23.22 5.87 -7.85
C LEU A 287 22.62 5.30 -9.13
N LEU A 288 21.73 4.32 -9.00
CA LEU A 288 21.03 3.72 -10.13
C LEU A 288 19.96 4.64 -10.72
N SER A 289 19.28 5.44 -9.89
CA SER A 289 18.31 6.42 -10.36
C SER A 289 18.94 7.55 -11.17
N GLU A 290 20.21 7.87 -10.88
CA GLU A 290 20.99 8.89 -11.57
C GLU A 290 21.39 8.43 -12.98
N HIS A 291 21.87 7.19 -13.12
CA HIS A 291 22.48 6.73 -14.37
C HIS A 291 21.62 5.77 -15.22
N LEU A 292 20.67 5.03 -14.64
CA LEU A 292 19.92 3.95 -15.30
C LEU A 292 18.40 4.04 -15.04
N LYS A 293 17.85 5.26 -15.15
CA LYS A 293 16.45 5.57 -14.83
C LYS A 293 15.45 4.78 -15.69
N VAL A 294 15.74 4.56 -16.97
CA VAL A 294 14.84 3.85 -17.91
C VAL A 294 14.70 2.38 -17.52
N GLN A 295 15.81 1.73 -17.22
CA GLN A 295 15.90 0.33 -16.86
C GLN A 295 15.24 0.09 -15.49
N LEU A 296 15.48 0.99 -14.52
CA LEU A 296 14.78 0.97 -13.23
C LEU A 296 13.26 1.12 -13.40
N THR A 297 12.82 1.98 -14.33
CA THR A 297 11.39 2.15 -14.65
C THR A 297 10.81 0.88 -15.27
N ASN A 298 11.55 0.19 -16.15
CA ASN A 298 11.14 -1.08 -16.74
C ASN A 298 11.01 -2.20 -15.69
N ILE A 299 11.98 -2.35 -14.79
CA ILE A 299 11.89 -3.32 -13.68
C ILE A 299 10.67 -3.04 -12.78
N LYS A 300 10.41 -1.75 -12.48
CA LYS A 300 9.21 -1.33 -11.71
C LYS A 300 7.91 -1.67 -12.45
N ALA A 301 7.86 -1.45 -13.78
CA ALA A 301 6.71 -1.79 -14.61
C ALA A 301 6.46 -3.31 -14.64
N GLN A 302 7.50 -4.11 -14.92
CA GLN A 302 7.42 -5.57 -14.91
C GLN A 302 6.93 -6.12 -13.56
N ARG A 303 7.39 -5.54 -12.45
CA ARG A 303 6.92 -5.89 -11.10
C ARG A 303 5.44 -5.56 -10.89
N SER A 304 4.98 -4.41 -11.39
CA SER A 304 3.57 -4.00 -11.34
C SER A 304 2.68 -4.94 -12.16
N ASP A 305 3.12 -5.32 -13.35
CA ASP A 305 2.40 -6.25 -14.23
C ASP A 305 2.27 -7.63 -13.58
N LEU A 306 3.36 -8.14 -12.99
CA LEU A 306 3.35 -9.39 -12.26
C LEU A 306 2.40 -9.36 -11.06
N LYS A 307 2.36 -8.25 -10.31
CA LYS A 307 1.40 -8.06 -9.20
C LYS A 307 -0.05 -8.14 -9.69
N ASN A 308 -0.35 -7.59 -10.86
CA ASN A 308 -1.68 -7.68 -11.47
C ASN A 308 -2.03 -9.09 -11.94
N ILE A 309 -1.09 -9.81 -12.53
CA ILE A 309 -1.25 -11.22 -12.95
C ILE A 309 -1.62 -12.09 -11.73
N LEU A 310 -0.80 -12.03 -10.67
CA LEU A 310 -1.02 -12.82 -9.46
C LEU A 310 -2.33 -12.44 -8.76
N ARG A 311 -2.68 -11.15 -8.70
CA ARG A 311 -3.96 -10.69 -8.13
C ARG A 311 -5.16 -11.29 -8.88
N ASN A 312 -5.11 -11.29 -10.21
CA ASN A 312 -6.17 -11.87 -11.03
C ASN A 312 -6.29 -13.38 -10.84
N GLU A 313 -5.15 -14.06 -10.76
CA GLU A 313 -5.08 -15.50 -10.52
C GLU A 313 -5.65 -15.88 -9.16
N PHE A 314 -5.22 -15.22 -8.07
CA PHE A 314 -5.75 -15.47 -6.72
C PHE A 314 -7.26 -15.19 -6.63
N LYS A 315 -7.75 -14.17 -7.35
CA LYS A 315 -9.18 -13.89 -7.44
C LYS A 315 -9.94 -15.02 -8.15
N GLN A 316 -9.39 -15.58 -9.22
CA GLN A 316 -9.99 -16.73 -9.90
C GLN A 316 -10.02 -17.97 -8.99
N ILE A 317 -8.91 -18.28 -8.31
CA ILE A 317 -8.84 -19.37 -7.32
C ILE A 317 -9.90 -19.18 -6.24
N SER A 318 -9.98 -17.97 -5.66
CA SER A 318 -10.95 -17.62 -4.62
C SER A 318 -12.40 -17.84 -5.09
N ASN A 319 -12.74 -17.36 -6.28
CA ASN A 319 -14.07 -17.54 -6.85
C ASN A 319 -14.42 -19.02 -7.09
N LEU A 320 -13.46 -19.82 -7.56
CA LEU A 320 -13.65 -21.26 -7.76
C LEU A 320 -13.83 -21.98 -6.42
N VAL A 321 -13.03 -21.67 -5.40
CA VAL A 321 -13.19 -22.24 -4.06
C VAL A 321 -14.57 -21.92 -3.50
N ILE A 322 -15.07 -20.69 -3.63
CA ILE A 322 -16.43 -20.31 -3.23
C ILE A 322 -17.47 -21.11 -4.03
N ALA A 323 -17.34 -21.18 -5.35
CA ALA A 323 -18.28 -21.90 -6.20
C ALA A 323 -18.34 -23.41 -5.87
N ILE A 324 -17.19 -24.03 -5.59
CA ILE A 324 -17.11 -25.43 -5.14
C ILE A 324 -17.81 -25.58 -3.80
N ARG A 325 -17.46 -24.75 -2.81
CA ARG A 325 -18.05 -24.82 -1.47
C ARG A 325 -19.56 -24.61 -1.51
N CYS A 326 -20.07 -23.80 -2.41
CA CYS A 326 -21.51 -23.56 -2.57
C CYS A 326 -22.20 -24.62 -3.47
N GLY A 327 -21.49 -25.68 -3.88
CA GLY A 327 -22.02 -26.79 -4.66
C GLY A 327 -22.40 -26.42 -6.11
N GLN A 328 -21.79 -25.37 -6.66
CA GLN A 328 -22.04 -24.87 -8.02
C GLN A 328 -21.15 -25.51 -9.08
N THR A 329 -19.98 -26.02 -8.69
CA THR A 329 -19.01 -26.68 -9.56
C THR A 329 -18.21 -27.72 -8.77
N ASP A 330 -17.54 -28.64 -9.46
CA ASP A 330 -16.62 -29.61 -8.86
C ASP A 330 -15.16 -29.09 -8.80
N CYS A 331 -14.26 -29.92 -8.26
CA CYS A 331 -12.84 -29.60 -8.11
C CYS A 331 -12.04 -29.65 -9.43
N SER A 332 -12.60 -30.14 -10.54
CA SER A 332 -11.85 -30.38 -11.78
C SER A 332 -11.26 -29.09 -12.36
N ARG A 333 -12.05 -28.01 -12.36
CA ARG A 333 -11.63 -26.70 -12.87
C ARG A 333 -10.54 -26.05 -12.03
N LEU A 334 -10.53 -26.34 -10.73
CA LEU A 334 -9.49 -25.87 -9.81
C LEU A 334 -8.19 -26.67 -10.02
N GLN A 335 -8.30 -27.98 -10.23
CA GLN A 335 -7.17 -28.84 -10.57
C GLN A 335 -6.55 -28.46 -11.92
N GLU A 336 -7.37 -28.17 -12.93
CA GLU A 336 -6.93 -27.66 -14.22
C GLU A 336 -6.17 -26.33 -14.06
N LEU A 337 -6.72 -25.38 -13.31
CA LEU A 337 -6.07 -24.09 -13.05
C LEU A 337 -4.71 -24.26 -12.36
N LEU A 338 -4.65 -25.11 -11.33
CA LEU A 338 -3.42 -25.42 -10.59
C LEU A 338 -2.36 -26.16 -11.43
N GLY A 339 -2.79 -26.84 -12.50
CA GLY A 339 -1.93 -27.52 -13.48
C GLY A 339 -1.68 -26.74 -14.78
N SER A 340 -2.32 -25.57 -14.96
CA SER A 340 -2.36 -24.86 -16.25
C SER A 340 -1.04 -24.18 -16.65
N ASP A 341 -0.90 -23.85 -17.94
CA ASP A 341 0.22 -23.06 -18.45
C ASP A 341 0.29 -21.63 -17.86
N ALA A 342 -0.80 -21.11 -17.29
CA ALA A 342 -0.82 -19.82 -16.60
C ALA A 342 0.10 -19.83 -15.36
N ARG A 343 0.14 -20.93 -14.60
CA ARG A 343 1.07 -21.11 -13.48
C ARG A 343 2.53 -21.05 -13.93
N LYS A 344 2.82 -21.70 -15.07
CA LYS A 344 4.16 -21.64 -15.69
C LYS A 344 4.49 -20.22 -16.15
N THR A 345 3.49 -19.49 -16.65
CA THR A 345 3.66 -18.11 -17.10
C THR A 345 4.04 -17.18 -15.95
N ALA A 346 3.31 -17.22 -14.83
CA ALA A 346 3.63 -16.42 -13.65
C ALA A 346 5.02 -16.77 -13.08
N GLU A 347 5.36 -18.06 -13.04
CA GLU A 347 6.67 -18.53 -12.58
C GLU A 347 7.83 -18.08 -13.49
N VAL A 348 7.64 -18.15 -14.81
CA VAL A 348 8.60 -17.63 -15.79
C VAL A 348 8.77 -16.13 -15.62
N SER A 349 7.69 -15.37 -15.45
CA SER A 349 7.75 -13.93 -15.21
C SER A 349 8.49 -13.59 -13.90
N ILE A 350 8.23 -14.32 -12.82
CA ILE A 350 8.96 -14.18 -11.54
C ILE A 350 10.45 -14.42 -11.75
N ASN A 351 10.81 -15.54 -12.38
CA ASN A 351 12.22 -15.91 -12.59
C ASN A 351 12.93 -14.93 -13.51
N HIS A 352 12.27 -14.47 -14.56
CA HIS A 352 12.80 -13.45 -15.46
C HIS A 352 13.06 -12.13 -14.72
N LEU A 353 12.11 -11.67 -13.89
CA LEU A 353 12.28 -10.45 -13.11
C LEU A 353 13.38 -10.59 -12.06
N LYS A 354 13.49 -11.75 -11.38
CA LYS A 354 14.61 -12.05 -10.46
C LYS A 354 15.97 -11.94 -11.17
N GLN A 355 16.08 -12.47 -12.39
CA GLN A 355 17.30 -12.37 -13.20
C GLN A 355 17.60 -10.93 -13.62
N ASN A 356 16.60 -10.18 -14.05
CA ASN A 356 16.77 -8.77 -14.42
C ASN A 356 17.25 -7.94 -13.22
N ILE A 357 16.67 -8.16 -12.04
CA ILE A 357 17.08 -7.52 -10.79
C ILE A 357 18.54 -7.86 -10.47
N MET A 358 18.92 -9.14 -10.50
CA MET A 358 20.28 -9.57 -10.23
C MET A 358 21.31 -8.94 -11.18
N GLN A 359 21.00 -8.88 -12.49
CA GLN A 359 21.86 -8.20 -13.47
C GLN A 359 21.98 -6.70 -13.17
N PHE A 360 20.89 -6.08 -12.71
CA PHE A 360 20.88 -4.66 -12.33
C PHE A 360 21.72 -4.38 -11.09
N GLU A 361 21.67 -5.24 -10.06
CA GLU A 361 22.52 -5.14 -8.87
C GLU A 361 24.01 -5.33 -9.22
N GLN A 362 24.34 -6.23 -10.15
CA GLN A 362 25.71 -6.36 -10.65
C GLN A 362 26.19 -5.09 -11.35
N LYS A 363 25.29 -4.44 -12.12
CA LYS A 363 25.59 -3.17 -12.78
C LYS A 363 25.84 -2.05 -11.77
N GLU A 364 25.06 -1.99 -10.70
CA GLU A 364 25.27 -1.05 -9.61
C GLU A 364 26.68 -1.16 -9.02
N ASN A 365 27.09 -2.39 -8.68
CA ASN A 365 28.42 -2.66 -8.14
C ASN A 365 29.53 -2.23 -9.11
N PHE A 366 29.30 -2.39 -10.42
CA PHE A 366 30.23 -1.93 -11.44
C PHE A 366 30.34 -0.40 -11.52
N ILE A 367 29.22 0.32 -11.46
CA ILE A 367 29.22 1.80 -11.43
C ILE A 367 29.91 2.30 -10.15
N GLN A 368 29.66 1.65 -9.01
CA GLN A 368 30.36 1.97 -7.76
C GLN A 368 31.87 1.75 -7.87
N TYR A 369 32.30 0.66 -8.52
CA TYR A 369 33.71 0.40 -8.80
C TYR A 369 34.35 1.52 -9.64
N LEU A 370 33.68 1.99 -10.70
CA LEU A 370 34.16 3.10 -11.53
C LEU A 370 34.27 4.40 -10.71
N LYS A 371 33.25 4.70 -9.91
CA LYS A 371 33.22 5.88 -9.04
C LYS A 371 34.38 5.90 -8.04
N GLN A 372 34.70 4.76 -7.42
CA GLN A 372 35.87 4.62 -6.53
C GLN A 372 37.21 4.89 -7.22
N LYS A 373 37.25 4.80 -8.56
CA LYS A 373 38.42 5.09 -9.39
C LYS A 373 38.39 6.50 -10.01
N ASN A 374 37.46 7.36 -9.59
CA ASN A 374 37.22 8.68 -10.20
C ASN A 374 36.92 8.60 -11.72
N ILE A 375 36.20 7.57 -12.15
CA ILE A 375 35.70 7.44 -13.51
C ILE A 375 34.20 7.70 -13.48
N GLU A 376 33.74 8.67 -14.28
CA GLU A 376 32.32 9.00 -14.44
C GLU A 376 31.65 7.98 -15.34
N TYR A 377 30.48 7.46 -14.95
CA TYR A 377 29.71 6.51 -15.75
C TYR A 377 28.63 7.24 -16.56
N LEU A 378 28.52 6.92 -17.85
CA LEU A 378 27.46 7.43 -18.73
C LEU A 378 26.77 6.29 -19.47
N ASP A 379 25.44 6.25 -19.45
CA ASP A 379 24.64 5.40 -20.34
C ASP A 379 24.58 6.04 -21.73
N ALA A 380 25.26 5.44 -22.71
CA ALA A 380 25.34 5.96 -24.07
C ALA A 380 23.97 6.01 -24.77
N SER A 381 22.99 5.22 -24.32
CA SER A 381 21.64 5.23 -24.89
C SER A 381 20.92 6.57 -24.72
N ALA A 382 21.30 7.36 -23.72
CA ALA A 382 20.73 8.69 -23.46
C ALA A 382 21.17 9.76 -24.49
N TYR A 383 22.18 9.49 -25.32
CA TYR A 383 22.86 10.50 -26.16
C TYR A 383 22.54 10.39 -27.66
N LYS A 384 21.48 9.66 -28.05
CA LYS A 384 21.02 9.52 -29.45
C LYS A 384 22.15 9.14 -30.42
N ILE A 385 23.02 8.21 -30.02
CA ILE A 385 24.11 7.68 -30.84
C ILE A 385 23.55 6.63 -31.81
N ASN A 386 23.93 6.70 -33.08
CA ASN A 386 23.48 5.83 -34.15
C ASN A 386 24.66 5.32 -35.01
N GLU A 387 24.35 4.41 -35.95
CA GLU A 387 25.33 3.74 -36.81
C GLU A 387 26.10 4.66 -37.77
N HIS A 388 25.62 5.88 -38.00
CA HIS A 388 26.29 6.87 -38.85
C HIS A 388 27.22 7.80 -38.05
N ASP A 389 27.23 7.70 -36.72
CA ASP A 389 28.13 8.49 -35.88
C ASP A 389 29.54 7.87 -35.86
N GLY A 390 30.49 8.54 -36.52
CA GLY A 390 31.92 8.26 -36.33
C GLY A 390 32.44 8.74 -34.97
N GLU A 391 33.68 8.41 -34.63
CA GLU A 391 34.31 8.74 -33.34
C GLU A 391 34.15 10.20 -32.93
N ILE A 392 34.34 11.14 -33.88
CA ILE A 392 34.20 12.58 -33.64
C ILE A 392 32.77 12.95 -33.23
N ALA A 393 31.77 12.36 -33.88
CA ALA A 393 30.37 12.62 -33.59
C ALA A 393 29.98 12.04 -32.21
N ILE A 394 30.47 10.86 -31.87
CA ILE A 394 30.26 10.22 -30.56
C ILE A 394 30.86 11.08 -29.44
N VAL A 395 32.12 11.51 -29.58
CA VAL A 395 32.78 12.39 -28.59
C VAL A 395 31.99 13.69 -28.42
N LYS A 396 31.60 14.32 -29.52
CA LYS A 396 30.82 15.57 -29.49
C LYS A 396 29.46 15.40 -28.80
N LYS A 397 28.78 14.27 -29.00
CA LYS A 397 27.50 13.98 -28.33
C LYS A 397 27.66 13.74 -26.84
N LEU A 398 28.73 13.07 -26.41
CA LEU A 398 28.95 12.70 -25.00
C LEU A 398 29.48 13.86 -24.15
N VAL A 399 30.43 14.66 -24.67
CA VAL A 399 31.11 15.71 -23.87
C VAL A 399 31.10 17.11 -24.50
N GLY A 400 30.51 17.28 -25.68
CA GLY A 400 30.50 18.55 -26.40
C GLY A 400 31.89 18.97 -26.87
N ASP A 401 32.22 20.26 -26.71
CA ASP A 401 33.53 20.83 -27.08
C ASP A 401 34.54 20.83 -25.93
N LYS A 402 34.20 20.19 -24.79
CA LYS A 402 35.06 20.17 -23.61
C LYS A 402 36.39 19.47 -23.93
N GLN A 403 37.48 20.19 -23.67
CA GLN A 403 38.84 19.66 -23.77
C GLN A 403 39.22 19.03 -22.43
N ASN A 404 40.11 18.02 -22.43
CA ASN A 404 40.57 17.25 -21.25
C ASN A 404 39.63 16.13 -20.75
N TYR A 405 38.98 15.41 -21.67
CA TYR A 405 38.26 14.18 -21.35
C TYR A 405 38.88 12.96 -22.05
N ARG A 406 38.87 11.80 -21.40
CA ARG A 406 39.07 10.49 -22.03
C ARG A 406 37.80 9.67 -21.88
N ILE A 407 37.28 9.17 -22.99
CA ILE A 407 36.01 8.44 -23.03
C ILE A 407 36.30 6.98 -23.38
N PHE A 408 36.15 6.10 -22.41
CA PHE A 408 36.23 4.66 -22.62
C PHE A 408 34.86 4.13 -23.03
N CYS A 409 34.72 3.75 -24.31
CA CYS A 409 33.52 3.14 -24.86
C CYS A 409 33.61 1.61 -24.75
N SER A 410 32.64 1.00 -24.09
CA SER A 410 32.51 -0.47 -24.00
C SER A 410 31.07 -0.90 -23.71
N SER A 411 30.84 -2.19 -23.55
CA SER A 411 29.56 -2.80 -23.14
C SER A 411 29.81 -3.96 -22.18
N ASP A 412 28.77 -4.42 -21.48
CA ASP A 412 28.87 -5.54 -20.54
C ASP A 412 29.39 -6.82 -21.21
N LEU A 413 28.92 -7.09 -22.43
CA LEU A 413 29.37 -8.25 -23.21
C LEU A 413 30.86 -8.16 -23.55
N LEU A 414 31.34 -6.97 -23.95
CA LEU A 414 32.75 -6.76 -24.25
C LEU A 414 33.61 -6.86 -22.99
N ASN A 415 33.18 -6.26 -21.88
CA ASN A 415 33.87 -6.35 -20.60
C ASN A 415 34.03 -7.80 -20.14
N HIS A 416 32.96 -8.59 -20.28
CA HIS A 416 32.97 -9.99 -19.88
C HIS A 416 33.88 -10.84 -20.78
N ASN A 417 33.76 -10.70 -22.10
CA ASN A 417 34.52 -11.50 -23.06
C ASN A 417 36.02 -11.12 -23.12
N ASN A 418 36.36 -9.87 -22.81
CA ASN A 418 37.72 -9.32 -22.93
C ASN A 418 38.21 -8.71 -21.59
N SER A 419 37.98 -9.41 -20.48
CA SER A 419 38.27 -8.90 -19.13
C SER A 419 39.72 -8.45 -18.92
N ASN A 420 40.70 -9.16 -19.49
CA ASN A 420 42.12 -8.79 -19.42
C ASN A 420 42.41 -7.46 -20.14
N GLU A 421 41.79 -7.25 -21.31
CA GLU A 421 41.94 -6.02 -22.08
C GLU A 421 41.28 -4.83 -21.37
N PHE A 422 40.06 -5.04 -20.85
CA PHE A 422 39.36 -4.06 -20.02
C PHE A 422 40.22 -3.58 -18.84
N GLN A 423 40.78 -4.52 -18.07
CA GLN A 423 41.63 -4.19 -16.92
C GLN A 423 42.89 -3.42 -17.32
N LYS A 424 43.50 -3.78 -18.45
CA LYS A 424 44.68 -3.10 -18.99
C LYS A 424 44.36 -1.65 -19.39
N LEU A 425 43.24 -1.43 -20.10
CA LEU A 425 42.80 -0.10 -20.54
C LEU A 425 42.42 0.80 -19.36
N ILE A 426 41.62 0.31 -18.41
CA ILE A 426 41.25 1.04 -17.20
C ILE A 426 42.49 1.44 -16.40
N SER A 427 43.43 0.51 -16.19
CA SER A 427 44.66 0.80 -15.44
C SER A 427 45.50 1.88 -16.12
N GLY A 428 45.65 1.82 -17.44
CA GLY A 428 46.37 2.83 -18.22
C GLY A 428 45.71 4.22 -18.16
N LEU A 429 44.37 4.29 -18.22
CA LEU A 429 43.63 5.55 -18.08
C LEU A 429 43.80 6.18 -16.70
N ILE A 430 43.77 5.37 -15.64
CA ILE A 430 43.99 5.83 -14.26
C ILE A 430 45.42 6.36 -14.10
N GLU A 431 46.42 5.68 -14.65
CA GLU A 431 47.81 6.17 -14.65
C GLU A 431 47.94 7.51 -15.41
N GLU A 432 47.28 7.64 -16.57
CA GLU A 432 47.24 8.91 -17.32
C GLU A 432 46.60 10.04 -16.51
N ALA A 433 45.47 9.79 -15.84
CA ALA A 433 44.80 10.77 -14.99
C ALA A 433 45.64 11.17 -13.76
N ASN A 434 46.38 10.22 -13.16
CA ASN A 434 47.30 10.52 -12.05
C ASN A 434 48.45 11.45 -12.46
N THR A 435 48.86 11.42 -13.72
CA THR A 435 49.89 12.32 -14.26
C THR A 435 49.33 13.65 -14.78
N ASN A 436 48.01 13.74 -15.00
CA ASN A 436 47.32 14.91 -15.53
C ASN A 436 46.12 15.32 -14.64
N PRO A 437 46.33 16.18 -13.63
CA PRO A 437 45.30 16.50 -12.62
C PRO A 437 44.01 17.14 -13.16
N GLY A 438 44.01 17.62 -14.41
CA GLY A 438 42.84 18.19 -15.08
C GLY A 438 42.11 17.23 -16.04
N LEU A 439 42.55 15.97 -16.14
CA LEU A 439 41.97 14.97 -17.03
C LEU A 439 40.76 14.30 -16.38
N CYS A 440 39.60 14.39 -17.02
CA CYS A 440 38.39 13.71 -16.59
C CYS A 440 38.23 12.38 -17.36
N LEU A 441 37.95 11.29 -16.63
CA LEU A 441 37.72 9.97 -17.22
C LEU A 441 36.23 9.66 -17.25
N ILE A 442 35.74 9.24 -18.41
CA ILE A 442 34.35 8.79 -18.62
C ILE A 442 34.37 7.34 -19.10
N TYR A 443 33.51 6.51 -18.52
CA TYR A 443 33.10 5.23 -19.06
C TYR A 443 31.74 5.40 -19.76
N ALA A 444 31.73 5.31 -21.09
CA ALA A 444 30.53 5.36 -21.90
C ALA A 444 30.05 3.93 -22.19
N ASP A 445 28.89 3.59 -21.64
CA ASP A 445 28.31 2.27 -21.68
C ASP A 445 27.31 2.10 -22.82
N PHE A 446 27.60 1.18 -23.73
CA PHE A 446 26.78 0.87 -24.89
C PHE A 446 25.89 -0.36 -24.70
N SER A 447 25.83 -0.96 -23.50
CA SER A 447 24.98 -2.14 -23.22
C SER A 447 23.51 -1.96 -23.60
N TYR A 448 22.98 -0.75 -23.43
CA TYR A 448 21.58 -0.43 -23.70
C TYR A 448 21.39 0.42 -24.97
N CYS A 449 22.46 0.70 -25.70
CA CYS A 449 22.41 1.53 -26.89
C CYS A 449 21.93 0.69 -28.09
N SER A 450 21.11 1.31 -28.97
CA SER A 450 20.73 0.68 -30.24
C SER A 450 21.94 0.46 -31.15
N PHE A 451 22.95 1.33 -31.05
CA PHE A 451 24.22 1.16 -31.73
C PHE A 451 25.14 0.22 -30.93
N ARG A 452 25.58 -0.87 -31.57
CA ARG A 452 26.47 -1.87 -30.96
C ARG A 452 27.93 -1.60 -31.30
N VAL A 453 28.74 -1.37 -30.28
CA VAL A 453 30.19 -1.37 -30.40
C VAL A 453 30.73 -2.80 -30.48
N SER A 454 31.60 -3.06 -31.46
CA SER A 454 32.21 -4.37 -31.69
C SER A 454 33.55 -4.56 -30.96
N THR A 455 34.20 -3.46 -30.56
CA THR A 455 35.49 -3.45 -29.85
C THR A 455 35.50 -2.37 -28.77
N MET A 456 36.30 -2.57 -27.73
CA MET A 456 36.62 -1.53 -26.74
C MET A 456 37.40 -0.38 -27.41
N ALA A 457 37.06 0.87 -27.08
CA ALA A 457 37.74 2.03 -27.66
C ALA A 457 37.92 3.16 -26.63
N VAL A 458 39.08 3.83 -26.68
CA VAL A 458 39.34 5.03 -25.88
C VAL A 458 39.36 6.23 -26.82
N LEU A 459 38.36 7.10 -26.69
CA LEU A 459 38.21 8.30 -27.50
C LEU A 459 38.71 9.53 -26.77
N SER A 460 39.17 10.50 -27.54
CA SER A 460 39.71 11.77 -27.05
C SER A 460 39.14 12.93 -27.88
N PRO A 461 38.71 14.04 -27.25
CA PRO A 461 38.40 15.27 -27.97
C PRO A 461 39.66 15.72 -28.73
N SER A 462 39.63 15.63 -30.06
CA SER A 462 40.77 15.99 -30.89
C SER A 462 40.90 17.52 -30.95
N THR A 463 42.08 18.02 -30.58
CA THR A 463 42.53 19.36 -30.93
C THR A 463 42.55 19.46 -32.45
N ARG A 464 41.68 20.30 -33.04
CA ARG A 464 41.59 20.67 -34.48
C ARG A 464 42.56 19.93 -35.40
N MET A 465 42.07 18.90 -36.10
CA MET A 465 42.71 18.43 -37.33
C MET A 465 42.12 19.22 -38.49
N ASN A 466 43.00 19.86 -39.28
CA ASN A 466 42.68 20.63 -40.47
C ASN A 466 41.80 19.82 -41.45
N GLU A 467 40.84 20.49 -42.08
CA GLU A 467 39.92 19.94 -43.10
C GLU A 467 40.58 19.46 -44.40
N ASP A 468 41.91 19.43 -44.51
CA ASP A 468 42.62 19.01 -45.72
C ASP A 468 43.42 17.73 -45.48
N LYS A 469 42.72 16.59 -45.51
CA LYS A 469 43.16 15.24 -45.94
C LYS A 469 42.37 14.17 -45.19
N ILE A 470 41.47 13.47 -45.89
CA ILE A 470 41.34 11.99 -45.91
C ILE A 470 40.54 11.66 -47.17
N GLU A 471 41.27 11.37 -48.25
CA GLU A 471 40.85 10.35 -49.22
C GLU A 471 41.40 9.01 -48.68
N HIS A 472 40.55 7.98 -48.75
CA HIS A 472 40.85 6.56 -48.54
C HIS A 472 41.10 6.04 -47.11
N ALA A 473 40.09 5.37 -46.53
CA ALA A 473 40.20 3.98 -46.06
C ALA A 473 38.83 3.38 -45.69
N SER A 474 38.39 2.45 -46.55
CA SER A 474 37.56 1.24 -46.31
C SER A 474 36.63 1.11 -45.08
N SER A 475 35.35 0.94 -45.41
CA SER A 475 34.21 0.49 -44.61
C SER A 475 34.35 -0.92 -43.99
N PRO A 476 33.55 -1.23 -42.95
CA PRO A 476 33.03 -2.57 -42.74
C PRO A 476 31.48 -2.64 -42.83
N SER A 477 31.05 -3.77 -43.37
CA SER A 477 29.75 -4.35 -43.72
C SER A 477 28.48 -4.03 -42.90
N ILE A 478 27.38 -3.96 -43.65
CA ILE A 478 25.96 -3.74 -43.31
C ILE A 478 25.26 -5.05 -42.91
N GLU A 479 24.39 -5.00 -41.90
CA GLU A 479 23.16 -5.82 -41.85
C GLU A 479 21.96 -4.94 -41.45
N THR A 480 21.04 -4.74 -42.41
CA THR A 480 19.77 -4.02 -42.25
C THR A 480 18.61 -4.99 -42.02
N VAL A 481 17.72 -4.69 -41.06
CA VAL A 481 16.34 -5.21 -41.03
C VAL A 481 15.36 -4.10 -40.58
N PHE A 482 14.58 -3.63 -41.57
CA PHE A 482 13.26 -2.97 -41.56
C PHE A 482 12.92 -1.79 -40.62
N ALA A 483 12.61 -0.64 -41.26
CA ALA A 483 11.77 0.47 -40.78
C ALA A 483 10.26 0.13 -40.88
N PRO A 484 9.34 0.88 -40.22
CA PRO A 484 8.77 2.13 -40.76
C PRO A 484 8.53 3.21 -39.66
N SER A 485 8.25 4.51 -39.83
CA SER A 485 7.91 5.41 -40.95
C SER A 485 7.80 6.87 -40.39
N ASP A 486 8.50 7.81 -41.04
CA ASP A 486 8.07 9.13 -41.54
C ASP A 486 7.23 10.19 -40.76
N ILE A 487 7.89 11.38 -40.55
CA ILE A 487 7.48 12.80 -40.78
C ILE A 487 6.72 13.57 -39.64
N PRO A 488 6.95 14.89 -39.35
CA PRO A 488 8.18 15.69 -39.19
C PRO A 488 8.20 16.62 -37.93
N GLU A 489 9.38 16.93 -37.36
CA GLU A 489 9.52 18.01 -36.36
C GLU A 489 9.58 19.39 -37.04
N LYS A 490 8.81 20.36 -36.52
CA LYS A 490 8.96 21.79 -36.78
C LYS A 490 9.55 22.48 -35.56
N SER A 491 10.64 23.20 -35.82
CA SER A 491 11.36 24.16 -35.00
C SER A 491 10.50 25.23 -34.31
N ILE A 492 10.74 25.52 -33.02
CA ILE A 492 10.51 26.84 -32.42
C ILE A 492 11.62 27.16 -31.41
N GLU A 493 12.11 28.38 -31.51
CA GLU A 493 13.21 29.04 -30.80
C GLU A 493 12.89 29.34 -29.32
N ASP A 494 13.92 29.27 -28.47
CA ASP A 494 13.92 29.79 -27.10
C ASP A 494 13.91 31.34 -27.07
N PRO A 495 13.29 31.94 -26.03
CA PRO A 495 13.85 33.14 -25.44
C PRO A 495 14.05 33.03 -23.93
N VAL A 496 15.32 33.12 -23.55
CA VAL A 496 15.93 33.98 -22.52
C VAL A 496 15.17 34.14 -21.18
N ALA A 497 15.79 33.56 -20.16
CA ALA A 497 15.49 33.74 -18.74
C ALA A 497 15.85 35.14 -18.21
N GLU A 498 14.96 35.73 -17.41
CA GLU A 498 15.31 36.79 -16.45
C GLU A 498 15.22 36.22 -15.02
N ALA A 499 16.33 36.38 -14.30
CA ALA A 499 16.54 35.91 -12.94
C ALA A 499 15.75 36.76 -11.92
N VAL A 500 15.00 36.11 -11.03
CA VAL A 500 14.50 36.73 -9.79
C VAL A 500 15.21 36.07 -8.60
N SER A 501 15.80 36.92 -7.78
CA SER A 501 16.69 36.61 -6.66
C SER A 501 16.04 35.77 -5.56
N ASN A 502 16.69 34.67 -5.21
CA ASN A 502 16.48 33.94 -3.96
C ASN A 502 16.97 34.78 -2.77
N THR A 503 16.09 35.06 -1.81
CA THR A 503 16.48 35.43 -0.44
C THR A 503 16.08 34.33 0.55
N PRO A 504 16.95 33.99 1.53
CA PRO A 504 16.68 32.92 2.50
C PRO A 504 15.60 33.32 3.53
N PRO A 505 14.95 32.35 4.20
CA PRO A 505 13.87 32.62 5.14
C PRO A 505 14.40 33.29 6.42
N VAL A 506 13.88 34.48 6.69
CA VAL A 506 14.05 35.21 7.95
C VAL A 506 13.26 34.48 9.05
N ALA A 507 13.87 34.30 10.22
CA ALA A 507 13.26 33.71 11.40
C ALA A 507 11.94 34.41 11.79
N PRO A 508 10.90 33.67 12.24
CA PRO A 508 9.61 34.29 12.51
C PRO A 508 9.66 35.13 13.80
N SER A 509 9.47 36.44 13.63
CA SER A 509 9.08 37.33 14.72
C SER A 509 7.69 36.98 15.21
N ALA A 510 7.53 36.84 16.53
CA ALA A 510 6.30 36.45 17.20
C ALA A 510 5.13 37.39 16.90
N SER A 511 4.14 36.91 16.12
CA SER A 511 2.78 37.44 16.11
C SER A 511 1.88 36.50 16.91
N THR A 512 1.28 36.99 17.98
CA THR A 512 0.36 36.29 18.89
C THR A 512 -1.02 36.05 18.23
N GLY A 513 -1.07 35.34 17.11
CA GLY A 513 -2.31 34.91 16.46
C GLY A 513 -2.59 33.43 16.71
N GLU A 514 -3.82 33.07 17.04
CA GLU A 514 -4.22 31.68 17.30
C GLU A 514 -4.34 30.89 16.00
N THR A 515 -3.74 29.71 15.94
CA THR A 515 -3.78 28.83 14.75
C THR A 515 -4.80 27.72 14.95
N ILE A 516 -5.83 27.69 14.09
CA ILE A 516 -6.81 26.62 13.98
C ILE A 516 -6.30 25.59 12.96
N ARG A 517 -6.20 24.32 13.34
CA ARG A 517 -5.70 23.21 12.51
C ARG A 517 -6.84 22.36 12.00
N ILE A 518 -6.92 22.21 10.67
CA ILE A 518 -7.88 21.32 10.02
C ILE A 518 -7.14 20.20 9.29
N LEU A 519 -7.58 18.97 9.48
CA LEU A 519 -7.08 17.81 8.78
C LEU A 519 -7.99 17.50 7.58
N LEU A 520 -7.43 17.40 6.38
CA LEU A 520 -8.18 16.92 5.21
C LEU A 520 -8.05 15.41 5.07
N LEU A 521 -9.16 14.71 4.85
CA LEU A 521 -9.18 13.29 4.56
C LEU A 521 -10.10 12.99 3.40
N GLY A 522 -9.81 11.92 2.65
CA GLY A 522 -10.66 11.44 1.58
C GLY A 522 -9.89 10.53 0.63
N GLU A 523 -10.62 9.80 -0.21
CA GLU A 523 -10.02 8.88 -1.17
C GLU A 523 -9.00 9.54 -2.10
N THR A 524 -8.10 8.73 -2.61
CA THR A 524 -7.23 9.10 -3.73
C THR A 524 -8.08 9.60 -4.90
N GLY A 525 -7.72 10.77 -5.44
CA GLY A 525 -8.45 11.39 -6.56
C GLY A 525 -9.78 12.07 -6.19
N VAL A 526 -10.09 12.24 -4.90
CA VAL A 526 -11.23 13.06 -4.45
C VAL A 526 -10.98 14.58 -4.64
N GLY A 527 -9.72 15.00 -4.77
CA GLY A 527 -9.33 16.38 -5.05
C GLY A 527 -8.89 17.22 -3.84
N LYS A 528 -8.25 16.62 -2.82
CA LYS A 528 -7.74 17.31 -1.62
C LYS A 528 -6.77 18.46 -1.96
N SER A 529 -5.72 18.17 -2.71
CA SER A 529 -4.69 19.15 -3.08
C SER A 529 -5.26 20.25 -4.00
N THR A 530 -6.14 19.86 -4.93
CA THR A 530 -6.89 20.79 -5.77
C THR A 530 -7.81 21.69 -4.95
N PHE A 531 -8.44 21.17 -3.91
CA PHE A 531 -9.27 21.95 -2.99
C PHE A 531 -8.44 23.00 -2.24
N ILE A 532 -7.22 22.69 -1.80
CA ILE A 532 -6.34 23.65 -1.11
C ILE A 532 -5.95 24.80 -2.05
N ASN A 533 -5.53 24.50 -3.27
CA ASN A 533 -5.23 25.53 -4.27
C ASN A 533 -6.46 26.38 -4.62
N ALA A 534 -7.61 25.75 -4.79
CA ALA A 534 -8.86 26.45 -5.06
C ALA A 534 -9.26 27.35 -3.87
N PHE A 535 -9.16 26.85 -2.64
CA PHE A 535 -9.41 27.59 -1.40
C PHE A 535 -8.53 28.85 -1.31
N ALA A 536 -7.24 28.74 -1.62
CA ALA A 536 -6.31 29.88 -1.64
C ALA A 536 -6.80 31.01 -2.56
N ASN A 537 -7.30 30.67 -3.74
CA ASN A 537 -7.80 31.63 -4.70
C ASN A 537 -9.16 32.20 -4.30
N TYR A 538 -10.08 31.37 -3.81
CA TYR A 538 -11.41 31.78 -3.35
C TYR A 538 -11.35 32.66 -2.09
N HIS A 539 -10.35 32.43 -1.23
CA HIS A 539 -10.06 33.27 -0.06
C HIS A 539 -9.47 34.63 -0.47
N LYS A 540 -8.63 34.65 -1.51
CA LYS A 540 -7.93 35.87 -1.96
C LYS A 540 -8.79 36.77 -2.85
N TYR A 541 -9.58 36.20 -3.77
CA TYR A 541 -10.31 36.97 -4.77
C TYR A 541 -11.83 36.72 -4.66
N SER A 542 -12.57 37.81 -4.46
CA SER A 542 -14.03 37.76 -4.28
C SER A 542 -14.81 37.48 -5.57
N THR A 543 -14.23 37.75 -6.74
CA THR A 543 -14.86 37.54 -8.06
C THR A 543 -13.89 36.89 -9.03
N LEU A 544 -14.43 36.17 -10.01
CA LEU A 544 -13.62 35.53 -11.05
C LEU A 544 -12.85 36.56 -11.87
N ALA A 545 -13.45 37.71 -12.20
CA ALA A 545 -12.79 38.77 -12.95
C ALA A 545 -11.52 39.32 -12.26
N LEU A 546 -11.55 39.48 -10.93
CA LEU A 546 -10.34 39.87 -10.18
C LEU A 546 -9.27 38.79 -10.25
N ALA A 547 -9.66 37.51 -10.15
CA ALA A 547 -8.74 36.39 -10.26
C ALA A 547 -8.13 36.29 -11.66
N GLU A 548 -8.91 36.46 -12.73
CA GLU A 548 -8.43 36.47 -14.13
C GLU A 548 -7.41 37.58 -14.40
N SER A 549 -7.60 38.75 -13.77
CA SER A 549 -6.68 39.88 -13.90
C SER A 549 -5.37 39.71 -13.12
N SER A 550 -5.22 38.61 -12.39
CA SER A 550 -4.09 38.32 -11.50
C SER A 550 -3.45 36.97 -11.82
N GLN A 551 -2.25 36.71 -11.27
CA GLN A 551 -1.67 35.38 -11.31
C GLN A 551 -2.42 34.43 -10.34
N PRO A 552 -2.75 33.19 -10.77
CA PRO A 552 -3.38 32.20 -9.90
C PRO A 552 -2.45 31.86 -8.73
N VAL A 553 -3.02 31.74 -7.53
CA VAL A 553 -2.25 31.28 -6.36
C VAL A 553 -2.16 29.76 -6.42
N VAL A 554 -0.95 29.22 -6.52
CA VAL A 554 -0.71 27.77 -6.57
C VAL A 554 0.33 27.43 -5.51
N LEU A 555 -0.14 26.78 -4.44
CA LEU A 555 0.63 26.41 -3.24
C LEU A 555 1.36 25.07 -3.43
N MET A 556 0.80 24.21 -4.28
CA MET A 556 1.41 22.97 -4.75
C MET A 556 1.12 22.82 -6.25
N PRO A 557 2.01 22.19 -7.04
CA PRO A 557 1.80 22.01 -8.46
C PRO A 557 0.47 21.29 -8.76
N VAL A 558 -0.08 21.54 -9.94
CA VAL A 558 -1.33 20.89 -10.40
C VAL A 558 -1.16 20.34 -11.81
N SER A 559 -1.68 19.14 -12.03
CA SER A 559 -1.77 18.50 -13.34
C SER A 559 -3.17 17.93 -13.54
N PHE A 560 -3.81 18.27 -14.65
CA PHE A 560 -5.12 17.71 -15.01
C PHE A 560 -5.35 17.75 -16.52
N MET A 561 -6.18 16.84 -17.01
CA MET A 561 -6.63 16.86 -18.41
C MET A 561 -7.92 17.67 -18.54
N ILE A 562 -8.02 18.50 -19.58
CA ILE A 562 -9.24 19.15 -20.03
C ILE A 562 -9.47 18.82 -21.50
N THR A 563 -10.72 18.62 -21.90
CA THR A 563 -11.09 18.45 -23.29
C THR A 563 -11.74 19.72 -23.83
N THR A 564 -11.41 20.11 -25.05
CA THR A 564 -12.03 21.25 -25.74
C THR A 564 -12.54 20.86 -27.12
N GLY A 565 -13.46 21.66 -27.67
CA GLY A 565 -14.01 21.45 -28.99
C GLY A 565 -14.97 20.27 -29.11
N ASN A 566 -15.52 20.08 -30.31
CA ASN A 566 -16.49 19.03 -30.62
C ASN A 566 -15.83 17.66 -30.89
N ASP A 567 -14.50 17.62 -30.99
CA ASP A 567 -13.69 16.43 -31.25
C ASP A 567 -13.02 15.87 -29.99
N PHE A 568 -13.35 16.43 -28.82
CA PHE A 568 -12.76 16.06 -27.53
C PHE A 568 -11.23 16.20 -27.51
N THR A 569 -10.68 17.25 -28.14
CA THR A 569 -9.24 17.52 -28.12
C THR A 569 -8.74 17.58 -26.68
N GLU A 570 -7.81 16.68 -26.35
CA GLU A 570 -7.26 16.55 -25.00
C GLU A 570 -6.09 17.51 -24.78
N HIS A 571 -6.15 18.26 -23.67
CA HIS A 571 -5.07 19.11 -23.20
C HIS A 571 -4.66 18.70 -21.79
N VAL A 572 -3.40 18.31 -21.62
CA VAL A 572 -2.82 18.10 -20.29
C VAL A 572 -2.30 19.44 -19.77
N ILE A 573 -2.99 19.99 -18.79
CA ILE A 573 -2.66 21.26 -18.16
C ILE A 573 -1.74 21.00 -16.98
N GLN A 574 -0.62 21.69 -16.96
CA GLN A 574 0.36 21.65 -15.88
C GLN A 574 0.65 23.08 -15.42
N PHE A 575 0.69 23.32 -14.11
CA PHE A 575 0.97 24.64 -13.57
C PHE A 575 1.60 24.56 -12.18
N GLY A 576 2.56 25.45 -11.90
CA GLY A 576 3.42 25.42 -10.72
C GLY A 576 4.80 24.81 -11.01
N ASP A 577 5.66 24.76 -10.00
CA ASP A 577 7.01 24.18 -10.13
C ASP A 577 6.95 22.65 -10.14
N MET A 578 6.98 22.06 -11.34
CA MET A 578 6.94 20.60 -11.49
C MET A 578 8.26 19.92 -11.08
N ASN A 579 9.37 20.66 -10.94
CA ASN A 579 10.67 20.11 -10.57
C ASN A 579 10.85 20.00 -9.05
N ASP A 580 10.19 20.85 -8.26
CA ASP A 580 10.11 20.78 -6.79
C ASP A 580 8.94 19.90 -6.28
N SER A 581 8.37 19.06 -7.16
CA SER A 581 7.23 18.19 -6.86
C SER A 581 7.58 16.94 -6.06
N HIS A 582 8.61 16.99 -5.21
CA HIS A 582 9.03 15.84 -4.38
C HIS A 582 7.89 15.21 -3.55
N ASN A 583 6.80 15.96 -3.32
CA ASN A 583 5.60 15.49 -2.62
C ASN A 583 4.38 15.16 -3.50
N GLU A 584 4.37 15.52 -4.79
CA GLU A 584 3.21 15.35 -5.70
C GLU A 584 3.59 14.49 -6.92
N ASP A 585 3.05 13.27 -7.03
CA ASP A 585 3.29 12.34 -8.15
C ASP A 585 2.07 12.29 -9.10
N PHE A 586 2.18 12.99 -10.23
CA PHE A 586 1.15 13.01 -11.27
C PHE A 586 1.29 11.90 -12.32
N HIS A 587 2.33 11.08 -12.27
CA HIS A 587 2.65 10.11 -13.34
C HIS A 587 1.95 8.76 -13.16
N ARG A 588 1.18 8.56 -12.09
CA ARG A 588 0.60 7.26 -11.71
C ARG A 588 -0.90 7.36 -11.44
N PRO A 589 -1.75 7.18 -12.48
CA PRO A 589 -3.20 7.24 -12.33
C PRO A 589 -3.71 6.26 -11.26
N GLY A 590 -4.54 6.77 -10.34
CA GLY A 590 -5.12 5.97 -9.26
C GLY A 590 -4.21 5.73 -8.05
N GLN A 591 -2.99 6.26 -8.00
CA GLN A 591 -2.22 6.40 -6.77
C GLN A 591 -2.50 7.76 -6.13
N SER A 592 -2.32 7.88 -4.81
CA SER A 592 -2.35 9.18 -4.15
C SER A 592 -1.34 10.09 -4.83
N VAL A 593 -1.76 11.31 -5.21
CA VAL A 593 -0.85 12.29 -5.83
C VAL A 593 0.06 12.85 -4.74
N THR A 594 -0.51 13.29 -3.62
CA THR A 594 0.22 13.69 -2.41
C THR A 594 0.84 12.47 -1.73
N GLN A 595 2.17 12.47 -1.53
CA GLN A 595 2.91 11.35 -0.93
C GLN A 595 3.09 11.47 0.59
N HIS A 596 3.28 12.70 1.11
CA HIS A 596 3.46 12.99 2.52
C HIS A 596 2.55 14.13 2.98
N CYS A 597 2.18 14.11 4.26
CA CYS A 597 1.42 15.17 4.90
C CYS A 597 2.16 16.51 4.85
N LYS A 598 1.45 17.60 4.52
CA LYS A 598 2.01 18.95 4.47
C LYS A 598 1.00 19.98 4.94
N SER A 599 1.47 20.96 5.70
CA SER A 599 0.63 22.01 6.29
C SER A 599 0.70 23.31 5.49
N TYR A 600 -0.46 23.92 5.23
CA TYR A 600 -0.61 25.20 4.53
C TYR A 600 -1.35 26.20 5.42
N THR A 601 -0.75 27.34 5.71
CA THR A 601 -1.32 28.34 6.63
C THR A 601 -1.88 29.54 5.88
N PHE A 602 -3.11 29.93 6.24
CA PHE A 602 -3.84 31.06 5.67
C PHE A 602 -4.18 32.08 6.76
N ASP A 603 -3.89 33.35 6.51
CA ASP A 603 -4.27 34.42 7.41
C ASP A 603 -5.76 34.74 7.26
N LEU A 604 -6.52 34.65 8.36
CA LEU A 604 -7.94 34.99 8.41
C LEU A 604 -8.08 36.44 8.89
N ASN A 605 -7.62 37.39 8.07
CA ASN A 605 -7.55 38.83 8.41
C ASN A 605 -8.90 39.47 8.81
N HIS A 606 -10.02 38.76 8.65
CA HIS A 606 -11.37 39.18 9.06
C HIS A 606 -11.92 38.44 10.29
N SER A 607 -11.11 37.58 10.94
CA SER A 607 -11.50 36.73 12.09
C SER A 607 -10.54 36.91 13.26
N ASP A 608 -10.39 38.14 13.76
CA ASP A 608 -9.59 38.48 14.96
C ASP A 608 -8.10 38.08 14.89
N GLY A 609 -7.50 38.08 13.69
CA GLY A 609 -6.08 37.74 13.51
C GLY A 609 -5.75 36.26 13.67
N LYS A 610 -6.76 35.38 13.62
CA LYS A 610 -6.59 33.92 13.61
C LYS A 610 -5.93 33.44 12.31
N LYS A 611 -5.23 32.32 12.39
CA LYS A 611 -4.65 31.62 11.24
C LYS A 611 -5.32 30.26 11.05
N LEU A 612 -5.58 29.89 9.80
CA LEU A 612 -6.08 28.56 9.45
C LEU A 612 -4.94 27.72 8.87
N CYS A 613 -4.57 26.65 9.55
CA CYS A 613 -3.61 25.67 9.07
C CYS A 613 -4.36 24.46 8.49
N ILE A 614 -4.27 24.26 7.18
CA ILE A 614 -4.83 23.10 6.49
C ILE A 614 -3.74 22.05 6.33
N ILE A 615 -3.95 20.88 6.92
CA ILE A 615 -3.08 19.72 6.81
C ILE A 615 -3.58 18.87 5.64
N ASP A 616 -2.82 18.90 4.54
CA ASP A 616 -3.01 18.02 3.41
C ASP A 616 -2.47 16.63 3.74
N THR A 617 -3.15 15.59 3.28
CA THR A 617 -2.78 14.20 3.56
C THR A 617 -2.76 13.37 2.29
N PRO A 618 -1.99 12.27 2.27
CA PRO A 618 -2.18 11.22 1.28
C PRO A 618 -3.63 10.71 1.26
N GLY A 619 -4.10 10.29 0.09
CA GLY A 619 -5.40 9.63 -0.06
C GLY A 619 -5.37 8.16 0.37
N PHE A 620 -6.55 7.64 0.70
CA PHE A 620 -6.78 6.22 0.93
C PHE A 620 -7.51 5.57 -0.26
N CYS A 621 -7.59 4.23 -0.28
CA CYS A 621 -7.96 3.43 -1.45
C CYS A 621 -6.96 3.61 -2.60
N ASP A 622 -5.67 3.64 -2.25
CA ASP A 622 -4.58 3.68 -3.21
C ASP A 622 -4.51 2.37 -4.02
N THR A 623 -4.28 2.46 -5.33
CA THR A 623 -4.12 1.28 -6.22
C THR A 623 -2.96 0.36 -5.82
N ARG A 624 -2.01 0.84 -5.00
CA ARG A 624 -0.94 0.04 -4.38
C ARG A 624 -1.46 -1.02 -3.39
N GLY A 625 -2.68 -0.85 -2.86
CA GLY A 625 -3.39 -1.80 -2.00
C GLY A 625 -3.44 -1.38 -0.52
N MET A 626 -4.08 -2.23 0.30
CA MET A 626 -4.38 -1.93 1.71
C MET A 626 -3.14 -1.64 2.56
N GLU A 627 -2.00 -2.30 2.30
CA GLU A 627 -0.75 -2.04 3.05
C GLU A 627 -0.24 -0.61 2.87
N GLN A 628 -0.41 -0.03 1.68
CA GLN A 628 -0.07 1.37 1.43
C GLN A 628 -1.05 2.30 2.15
N ASP A 629 -2.33 1.95 2.19
CA ASP A 629 -3.33 2.73 2.91
C ASP A 629 -3.06 2.71 4.43
N ASP A 630 -2.61 1.58 4.98
CA ASP A 630 -2.18 1.47 6.38
C ASP A 630 -0.92 2.32 6.65
N HIS A 631 0.04 2.32 5.72
CA HIS A 631 1.22 3.19 5.81
C HIS A 631 0.84 4.67 5.74
N ASN A 632 -0.06 5.04 4.82
CA ASN A 632 -0.58 6.41 4.71
C ASN A 632 -1.30 6.82 5.99
N MET A 633 -2.10 5.92 6.58
CA MET A 633 -2.79 6.17 7.85
C MET A 633 -1.78 6.39 8.98
N GLN A 634 -0.81 5.50 9.14
CA GLN A 634 0.21 5.62 10.18
C GLN A 634 1.00 6.94 10.02
N HIS A 635 1.37 7.30 8.78
CA HIS A 635 2.03 8.56 8.47
C HIS A 635 1.18 9.78 8.85
N ILE A 636 -0.14 9.75 8.61
CA ILE A 636 -1.07 10.80 9.04
C ILE A 636 -1.09 10.91 10.56
N LEU A 637 -1.17 9.78 11.26
CA LEU A 637 -1.23 9.74 12.72
C LEU A 637 0.05 10.30 13.36
N ASP A 638 1.21 9.93 12.82
CA ASP A 638 2.49 10.41 13.35
C ASP A 638 2.67 11.92 13.08
N TYR A 639 2.28 12.40 11.89
CA TYR A 639 2.29 13.83 11.59
C TYR A 639 1.39 14.65 12.54
N ILE A 640 0.21 14.13 12.88
CA ILE A 640 -0.74 14.81 13.79
C ILE A 640 -0.22 14.88 15.23
N LYS A 641 0.50 13.84 15.69
CA LYS A 641 1.14 13.84 17.00
C LYS A 641 2.20 14.95 17.11
N ASP A 642 2.99 15.15 16.06
CA ASP A 642 4.10 16.11 16.07
C ASP A 642 3.66 17.59 16.07
N ILE A 643 2.48 17.90 15.53
CA ILE A 643 1.99 19.29 15.38
C ILE A 643 1.07 19.76 16.53
N ASN A 644 1.03 19.03 17.64
CA ASN A 644 0.17 19.24 18.81
C ASN A 644 -1.34 19.15 18.51
N GLY A 645 -1.76 18.17 17.70
CA GLY A 645 -3.16 17.81 17.52
C GLY A 645 -3.89 18.55 16.38
N VAL A 646 -5.18 18.22 16.23
CA VAL A 646 -6.08 18.69 15.17
C VAL A 646 -7.35 19.23 15.81
N ASP A 647 -7.79 20.42 15.38
CA ASP A 647 -9.01 21.04 15.91
C ASP A 647 -10.26 20.54 15.18
N PHE A 648 -10.20 20.43 13.85
CA PHE A 648 -11.29 19.93 13.00
C PHE A 648 -10.82 18.91 11.98
N THR A 649 -11.70 17.99 11.60
CA THR A 649 -11.44 17.03 10.52
C THR A 649 -12.44 17.24 9.39
N CYS A 650 -11.94 17.60 8.22
CA CYS A 650 -12.70 17.74 6.99
C CYS A 650 -12.60 16.45 6.17
N ILE A 651 -13.73 15.81 5.93
CA ILE A 651 -13.80 14.56 5.18
C ILE A 651 -14.41 14.85 3.82
N LEU A 652 -13.62 14.64 2.77
CA LEU A 652 -13.93 14.95 1.39
C LEU A 652 -14.54 13.73 0.70
N PHE A 653 -15.61 13.97 -0.06
CA PHE A 653 -16.33 12.99 -0.86
C PHE A 653 -16.61 13.55 -2.26
N LYS A 654 -16.84 12.68 -3.24
CA LYS A 654 -17.59 13.06 -4.44
C LYS A 654 -19.08 12.88 -4.16
N PRO A 655 -19.98 13.74 -4.66
CA PRO A 655 -21.40 13.66 -4.32
C PRO A 655 -22.18 12.62 -5.13
N ASN A 656 -21.59 11.99 -6.14
CA ASN A 656 -22.23 10.97 -7.00
C ASN A 656 -21.62 9.58 -6.84
N ASP A 657 -21.05 9.27 -5.67
CA ASP A 657 -20.53 7.93 -5.44
C ASP A 657 -21.68 6.96 -5.18
N ALA A 658 -21.84 5.98 -6.06
CA ALA A 658 -22.86 4.93 -5.91
C ALA A 658 -22.55 3.96 -4.75
N ARG A 659 -21.31 3.95 -4.26
CA ARG A 659 -20.81 3.09 -3.19
C ARG A 659 -19.75 3.84 -2.39
N LEU A 660 -19.87 3.83 -1.06
CA LEU A 660 -18.76 4.19 -0.18
C LEU A 660 -17.86 2.97 -0.01
N SER A 661 -16.55 3.14 -0.22
CA SER A 661 -15.57 2.11 0.09
C SER A 661 -15.68 1.64 1.54
N ILE A 662 -15.48 0.34 1.77
CA ILE A 662 -15.37 -0.26 3.11
C ILE A 662 -14.26 0.44 3.92
N PHE A 663 -13.26 0.99 3.22
CA PHE A 663 -12.17 1.72 3.84
C PHE A 663 -12.61 3.02 4.52
N TYR A 664 -13.67 3.70 4.07
CA TYR A 664 -14.22 4.84 4.81
C TYR A 664 -14.63 4.43 6.22
N ARG A 665 -15.20 3.23 6.41
CA ARG A 665 -15.55 2.73 7.76
C ARG A 665 -14.30 2.51 8.61
N SER A 666 -13.31 1.82 8.05
CA SER A 666 -12.04 1.55 8.76
C SER A 666 -11.33 2.85 9.15
N CYS A 667 -11.21 3.77 8.19
CA CYS A 667 -10.63 5.10 8.37
C CYS A 667 -11.38 5.89 9.46
N PHE A 668 -12.72 5.93 9.43
CA PHE A 668 -13.50 6.60 10.48
C PHE A 668 -13.28 5.95 11.85
N THR A 669 -13.30 4.62 11.95
CA THR A 669 -13.08 3.92 13.22
C THR A 669 -11.68 4.18 13.80
N GLN A 670 -10.64 4.13 12.95
CA GLN A 670 -9.25 4.39 13.37
C GLN A 670 -9.00 5.86 13.71
N LEU A 671 -9.62 6.78 12.97
CA LEU A 671 -9.54 8.21 13.27
C LEU A 671 -10.21 8.53 14.61
N LEU A 672 -11.39 7.96 14.86
CA LEU A 672 -12.17 8.22 16.06
C LEU A 672 -11.65 7.53 17.30
N SER A 673 -10.83 6.47 17.17
CA SER A 673 -10.13 5.91 18.32
C SER A 673 -8.99 6.82 18.83
N ILE A 674 -8.56 7.79 18.01
CA ILE A 674 -7.42 8.67 18.28
C ILE A 674 -7.87 10.10 18.57
N LEU A 675 -8.92 10.57 17.89
CA LEU A 675 -9.60 11.81 18.25
C LEU A 675 -10.36 11.61 19.57
N HIS A 676 -10.05 12.40 20.61
CA HIS A 676 -10.75 12.34 21.90
C HIS A 676 -12.27 12.43 21.73
N THR A 677 -13.04 11.87 22.68
CA THR A 677 -14.52 11.82 22.68
C THR A 677 -15.21 13.19 22.55
N THR A 678 -14.49 14.29 22.76
CA THR A 678 -14.95 15.67 22.53
C THR A 678 -14.91 16.12 21.06
N SER A 679 -14.19 15.40 20.18
CA SER A 679 -13.92 15.78 18.78
C SER A 679 -15.00 15.35 17.76
N VAL A 680 -16.03 14.61 18.18
CA VAL A 680 -17.10 14.14 17.29
C VAL A 680 -17.89 15.30 16.65
N ASN A 681 -18.01 16.43 17.36
CA ASN A 681 -18.68 17.64 16.86
C ASN A 681 -17.80 18.46 15.89
N ASN A 682 -16.53 18.11 15.73
CA ASN A 682 -15.57 18.85 14.92
C ASN A 682 -15.34 18.20 13.54
N ILE A 683 -16.18 17.22 13.18
CA ILE A 683 -16.19 16.61 11.84
C ILE A 683 -17.02 17.45 10.88
N ILE A 684 -16.40 17.77 9.75
CA ILE A 684 -16.96 18.56 8.65
C ILE A 684 -17.01 17.67 7.40
N PHE A 685 -18.14 17.67 6.71
CA PHE A 685 -18.31 16.93 5.45
C PHE A 685 -18.13 17.89 4.27
N CYS A 686 -17.19 17.58 3.40
CA CYS A 686 -16.89 18.38 2.22
C CYS A 686 -17.18 17.55 0.96
N PHE A 687 -17.87 18.13 -0.02
CA PHE A 687 -18.16 17.48 -1.30
C PHE A 687 -17.44 18.22 -2.40
N THR A 688 -16.46 17.58 -3.04
CA THR A 688 -15.77 18.12 -4.22
C THR A 688 -16.55 17.79 -5.49
N ASN A 689 -16.26 18.46 -6.62
CA ASN A 689 -16.91 18.20 -7.91
C ASN A 689 -18.45 18.29 -7.86
N SER A 690 -18.98 19.16 -7.00
CA SER A 690 -20.40 19.19 -6.67
C SER A 690 -21.29 19.92 -7.67
N ARG A 691 -20.72 20.50 -8.74
CA ARG A 691 -21.51 21.11 -9.83
C ARG A 691 -22.49 20.11 -10.44
N SER A 692 -22.06 18.86 -10.64
CA SER A 692 -22.88 17.80 -11.25
C SER A 692 -24.15 17.44 -10.46
N THR A 693 -24.19 17.80 -9.17
CA THR A 693 -25.32 17.58 -8.26
C THR A 693 -25.99 18.88 -7.85
N LEU A 694 -25.81 19.96 -8.63
CA LEU A 694 -26.30 21.30 -8.33
C LEU A 694 -25.87 21.77 -6.93
N TYR A 695 -24.60 21.50 -6.60
CA TYR A 695 -23.98 21.84 -5.32
C TYR A 695 -24.67 21.23 -4.11
N SER A 696 -25.06 19.96 -4.24
CA SER A 696 -25.62 19.16 -3.15
C SER A 696 -24.80 17.89 -2.88
N PRO A 697 -24.94 17.27 -1.70
CA PRO A 697 -24.27 16.01 -1.37
C PRO A 697 -24.62 14.79 -2.25
N GLY A 698 -25.64 14.90 -3.11
CA GLY A 698 -26.04 13.89 -4.09
C GLY A 698 -26.31 12.49 -3.51
N ASP A 699 -26.03 11.46 -4.33
CA ASP A 699 -26.23 10.04 -4.01
C ASP A 699 -25.31 9.53 -2.89
N THR A 700 -24.22 10.24 -2.61
CA THR A 700 -23.32 9.89 -1.50
C THR A 700 -23.95 10.19 -0.13
N ALA A 701 -24.87 11.14 -0.04
CA ALA A 701 -25.53 11.56 1.20
C ALA A 701 -26.24 10.42 1.96
N PRO A 702 -27.11 9.60 1.34
CA PRO A 702 -27.73 8.45 2.03
C PRO A 702 -26.70 7.40 2.45
N LEU A 703 -25.60 7.23 1.70
CA LEU A 703 -24.54 6.29 2.05
C LEU A 703 -23.79 6.73 3.30
N ILE A 704 -23.47 8.03 3.42
CA ILE A 704 -22.85 8.60 4.62
C ILE A 704 -23.77 8.42 5.82
N LYS A 705 -25.07 8.73 5.69
CA LYS A 705 -26.05 8.51 6.76
C LYS A 705 -26.07 7.06 7.22
N LYS A 706 -26.11 6.11 6.28
CA LYS A 706 -26.06 4.68 6.57
C LYS A 706 -24.76 4.28 7.27
N MET A 707 -23.63 4.78 6.80
CA MET A 707 -22.32 4.53 7.43
C MET A 707 -22.27 5.03 8.88
N LEU A 708 -22.69 6.26 9.14
CA LEU A 708 -22.71 6.84 10.48
C LEU A 708 -23.62 6.05 11.44
N THR A 709 -24.76 5.53 10.95
CA THR A 709 -25.62 4.66 11.78
C THR A 709 -25.02 3.29 12.09
N GLN A 710 -24.21 2.73 11.19
CA GLN A 710 -23.68 1.36 11.32
C GLN A 710 -22.44 1.25 12.21
N VAL A 711 -21.62 2.32 12.30
CA VAL A 711 -20.34 2.30 13.04
C VAL A 711 -20.51 2.68 14.53
N SER A 712 -21.74 2.67 15.07
CA SER A 712 -22.06 3.23 16.41
C SER A 712 -21.69 4.72 16.56
N LEU A 713 -21.60 5.44 15.44
CA LEU A 713 -21.26 6.86 15.34
C LEU A 713 -22.51 7.74 15.17
N ALA A 714 -23.66 7.28 15.66
CA ALA A 714 -24.95 7.97 15.49
C ALA A 714 -24.97 9.41 16.05
N ASN A 715 -23.96 9.78 16.85
CA ASN A 715 -23.81 11.11 17.44
C ASN A 715 -23.15 12.15 16.51
N ILE A 716 -22.56 11.76 15.37
CA ILE A 716 -21.97 12.73 14.43
C ILE A 716 -23.12 13.35 13.60
N PRO A 717 -23.39 14.66 13.72
CA PRO A 717 -24.43 15.27 12.91
C PRO A 717 -24.02 15.27 11.44
N PHE A 718 -24.91 14.87 10.54
CA PHE A 718 -24.77 15.15 9.10
C PHE A 718 -25.91 16.07 8.67
N LYS A 719 -25.64 17.37 8.71
CA LYS A 719 -26.61 18.46 8.46
C LYS A 719 -26.02 19.47 7.47
N LYS A 720 -26.87 20.36 6.96
CA LYS A 720 -26.45 21.45 6.06
C LYS A 720 -25.38 22.35 6.69
N ASP A 721 -25.45 22.55 8.01
CA ASP A 721 -24.55 23.46 8.73
C ASP A 721 -23.09 22.97 8.68
N ASN A 722 -22.86 21.65 8.76
CA ASN A 722 -21.53 21.04 8.73
C ASN A 722 -21.22 20.27 7.43
N ALA A 723 -22.00 20.50 6.37
CA ALA A 723 -21.80 19.90 5.04
C ALA A 723 -21.62 20.99 3.96
N PHE A 724 -20.47 21.01 3.30
CA PHE A 724 -20.07 22.05 2.35
C PHE A 724 -19.82 21.47 0.97
N CYS A 725 -20.36 22.08 -0.08
CA CYS A 725 -20.29 21.58 -1.45
C CYS A 725 -19.47 22.54 -2.30
N PHE A 726 -18.27 22.10 -2.69
CA PHE A 726 -17.30 22.87 -3.45
C PHE A 726 -17.21 22.39 -4.89
N ASP A 727 -16.77 23.30 -5.75
CA ASP A 727 -16.35 22.96 -7.10
C ASP A 727 -15.02 23.66 -7.42
N SER A 728 -14.05 22.88 -7.89
CA SER A 728 -12.70 23.37 -8.21
C SER A 728 -12.53 23.63 -9.70
N GLU A 729 -13.56 23.40 -10.52
CA GLU A 729 -13.51 23.61 -11.97
C GLU A 729 -13.28 25.07 -12.34
N SER A 730 -13.79 26.03 -11.56
CA SER A 730 -13.51 27.47 -11.79
C SER A 730 -12.05 27.85 -11.47
N PHE A 731 -11.39 27.15 -10.55
CA PHE A 731 -9.94 27.25 -10.36
C PHE A 731 -9.18 26.58 -11.52
N ARG A 732 -9.61 25.41 -11.99
CA ARG A 732 -9.02 24.73 -13.15
C ARG A 732 -9.13 25.59 -14.41
N TYR A 733 -10.27 26.24 -14.62
CA TYR A 733 -10.47 27.24 -15.66
C TYR A 733 -9.45 28.38 -15.58
N LEU A 734 -9.28 28.97 -14.40
CA LEU A 734 -8.30 30.05 -14.17
C LEU A 734 -6.87 29.61 -14.53
N VAL A 735 -6.48 28.38 -14.20
CA VAL A 735 -5.18 27.80 -14.56
C VAL A 735 -5.08 27.48 -16.06
N ALA A 736 -6.16 27.02 -16.68
CA ALA A 736 -6.22 26.71 -18.11
C ALA A 736 -6.07 27.99 -18.97
N LEU A 737 -6.60 29.13 -18.51
CA LEU A 737 -6.37 30.43 -19.18
C LEU A 737 -4.89 30.78 -19.25
N GLN A 738 -4.11 30.49 -18.20
CA GLN A 738 -2.65 30.71 -18.21
C GLN A 738 -1.92 29.79 -19.19
N ASN A 739 -2.50 28.62 -19.49
CA ASN A 739 -2.03 27.68 -20.49
C ASN A 739 -2.58 27.96 -21.91
N ARG A 740 -3.10 29.18 -22.14
CA ARG A 740 -3.61 29.65 -23.44
C ARG A 740 -4.77 28.82 -24.00
N ILE A 741 -5.54 28.16 -23.14
CA ILE A 741 -6.78 27.50 -23.53
C ILE A 741 -7.90 28.54 -23.64
N SER A 742 -8.59 28.55 -24.79
CA SER A 742 -9.74 29.42 -25.03
C SER A 742 -11.04 28.72 -24.66
N PHE A 743 -11.96 29.47 -24.07
CA PHE A 743 -13.31 29.02 -23.71
C PHE A 743 -14.34 29.97 -24.34
N ASP A 744 -15.53 29.45 -24.65
CA ASP A 744 -16.60 30.29 -25.15
C ASP A 744 -17.29 31.10 -24.03
N HIS A 745 -18.23 31.96 -24.41
CA HIS A 745 -18.94 32.82 -23.44
C HIS A 745 -19.81 32.01 -22.47
N LEU A 746 -20.40 30.90 -22.93
CA LEU A 746 -21.28 30.07 -22.10
C LEU A 746 -20.46 29.31 -21.05
N ASP A 747 -19.34 28.72 -21.46
CA ASP A 747 -18.38 28.07 -20.57
C ASP A 747 -17.89 29.05 -19.49
N LYS A 748 -17.51 30.27 -19.89
CA LYS A 748 -17.08 31.31 -18.95
C LYS A 748 -18.16 31.62 -17.91
N GLN A 749 -19.41 31.74 -18.34
CA GLN A 749 -20.53 32.01 -17.43
C GLN A 749 -20.74 30.88 -16.42
N GLU A 750 -20.57 29.62 -16.85
CA GLU A 750 -20.63 28.46 -15.94
C GLU A 750 -19.49 28.45 -14.92
N TYR A 751 -18.27 28.79 -15.34
CA TYR A 751 -17.14 28.93 -14.40
C TYR A 751 -17.31 30.11 -13.44
N GLU A 752 -17.93 31.22 -13.87
CA GLU A 752 -18.25 32.35 -13.00
C GLU A 752 -19.30 31.98 -11.94
N ASN A 753 -20.37 31.28 -12.33
CA ASN A 753 -21.36 30.76 -11.39
C ASN A 753 -20.73 29.81 -10.36
N SER A 754 -19.84 28.92 -10.81
CA SER A 754 -19.06 28.05 -9.94
C SER A 754 -18.17 28.83 -8.98
N TRP A 755 -17.50 29.88 -9.45
CA TRP A 755 -16.66 30.73 -8.61
C TRP A 755 -17.47 31.38 -7.50
N ILE A 756 -18.61 31.99 -7.83
CA ILE A 756 -19.51 32.65 -6.86
C ILE A 756 -19.94 31.65 -5.79
N HIS A 757 -20.38 30.46 -6.21
CA HIS A 757 -20.82 29.43 -5.26
C HIS A 757 -19.66 28.98 -4.37
N SER A 758 -18.50 28.63 -4.94
CA SER A 758 -17.35 28.15 -4.17
C SER A 758 -16.78 29.20 -3.22
N VAL A 759 -16.71 30.49 -3.61
CA VAL A 759 -16.35 31.60 -2.70
C VAL A 759 -17.35 31.70 -1.54
N SER A 760 -18.66 31.60 -1.82
CA SER A 760 -19.66 31.61 -0.77
C SER A 760 -19.49 30.44 0.21
N GLN A 761 -19.15 29.25 -0.28
CA GLN A 761 -18.94 28.06 0.55
C GLN A 761 -17.64 28.15 1.35
N THR A 762 -16.56 28.65 0.76
CA THR A 762 -15.28 28.93 1.45
C THR A 762 -15.50 29.88 2.63
N ASN A 763 -16.20 31.00 2.39
CA ASN A 763 -16.53 31.95 3.46
C ASN A 763 -17.43 31.32 4.54
N ARG A 764 -18.38 30.45 4.15
CA ARG A 764 -19.23 29.75 5.11
C ARG A 764 -18.43 28.76 5.95
N LEU A 765 -17.50 28.03 5.35
CA LEU A 765 -16.61 27.09 6.03
C LEU A 765 -15.72 27.82 7.04
N ILE A 766 -15.09 28.92 6.63
CA ILE A 766 -14.25 29.74 7.52
C ILE A 766 -15.05 30.22 8.73
N ARG A 767 -16.25 30.78 8.52
CA ARG A 767 -17.11 31.22 9.62
C ARG A 767 -17.50 30.08 10.55
N TYR A 768 -17.93 28.94 9.99
CA TYR A 768 -18.28 27.75 10.77
C TYR A 768 -17.13 27.30 11.66
N ILE A 769 -15.91 27.23 11.10
CA ILE A 769 -14.71 26.82 11.84
C ILE A 769 -14.40 27.82 12.96
N CYS A 770 -14.38 29.13 12.67
CA CYS A 770 -14.11 30.15 13.67
C CYS A 770 -15.14 30.14 14.81
N ASP A 771 -16.43 30.12 14.48
CA ASP A 771 -17.51 30.16 15.46
C ASP A 771 -17.49 28.93 16.39
N ASN A 772 -17.24 27.74 15.83
CA ASN A 772 -17.17 26.51 16.62
C ASN A 772 -15.88 26.38 17.43
N PHE A 773 -14.77 26.91 16.94
CA PHE A 773 -13.49 26.94 17.65
C PHE A 773 -13.56 27.84 18.89
N ASP A 774 -14.18 29.02 18.75
CA ASP A 774 -14.39 29.92 19.89
C ASP A 774 -15.39 29.31 20.91
N ALA A 775 -16.39 28.56 20.43
CA ALA A 775 -17.38 27.91 21.29
C ALA A 775 -16.87 26.65 22.01
N SER A 776 -15.92 25.89 21.45
CA SER A 776 -15.28 24.76 22.16
C SER A 776 -14.42 25.28 23.31
N ARG A 777 -13.62 26.32 23.08
CA ARG A 777 -12.78 26.92 24.13
C ARG A 777 -13.55 27.55 25.29
N ARG A 778 -14.72 28.15 25.03
CA ARG A 778 -15.60 28.63 26.12
C ARG A 778 -16.23 27.52 26.96
N ARG A 779 -16.22 26.27 26.48
CA ARG A 779 -16.71 25.10 27.22
C ARG A 779 -15.61 24.42 28.03
N ASP A 780 -14.36 24.56 27.60
CA ASP A 780 -13.18 23.99 28.27
C ASP A 780 -12.57 24.93 29.33
N GLN A 781 -12.98 26.21 29.35
CA GLN A 781 -12.74 27.19 30.43
C GLN A 781 -13.89 27.18 31.42
#